data_AF-A0A022RHL1-F1
#
_entry.id   AF-A0A022RHL1-F1
#
_cell.length_a   1.000
_cell.length_b   1.000
_cell.length_c   1.000
_cell.angle_alpha   90.00
_cell.angle_beta   90.00
_cell.angle_gamma   90.00
#
_symmetry.space_group_name_H-M   'P 1'
#
loop_
_entity.id
_entity.type
_entity.pdbx_description
1 polymer ?
#
loop_
_entity_poly.entity_id
_entity_poly.type
_entity_poly.pdbx_seq_one_letter_code
_entity_poly.pdbx_strand_id
1 'polypeptide(L)'
;MVGTSTRMPPIQRLVEIKTIAEQLHFKMSTLLLHGGKVVEAIVWFRQHTANYRKLEGAPDVIFHHWEWLSRQHLVFAQLLETSSSDVLQVPSMVSVPAEKPTEWEFHPAYYYQFARLLELEDTYIMQSLTDDEYVRYTLAEGKRLQDSSEIIALLKRSFEAYNNLKAERRAAYCGFQMAREYFLSNEFSNAKQIFDSVASLYRREGWLLPLWEILGYLRECSIGISSVKDFIEYSLEMAALPEISDAVELSSKECGPAGPATFSQRAKIHKEAFEVARGESELHLKEQNSHLKVNSDYPLYVEIDLVSPLRVVLLALVAFHQPIIKPGAPSLITISLQSQLPINVEIDQLEVQFNQSECNFIIGNGQKSNTAAISHIQPGRRVETAPALVLASNKWLRLTYEIKSEQSGKLECIYVIARIGPYFTICCRAESPASMNDLPLWKFENLLETSPIEDPGLALSGQKAIQVEEPDPQVDLILGSSGPALVGENFILPVTVASKGHPVHSGELKINLVDTRGGGLLSPREEEPLSADNLHVELVDISCHATKDLSEALSDNVQKIQPSFGLISVPFLDVGDSWSCKLKIRWNRPKPIMLYASLGYYPQSGEPSLQKVHVHKSLQIEGKTALTINHRHMLPFRQDPLLLSKIKSVSEPDLIPQSLALKELNMLIISVKNSSEVPLRLLSISIETEENNGACIVQPQQEEFRKPIVHVPGEEFKKVFVVVPNVNCTKLKIGTVSLRWQRDGDQFDSCDNVSQVTTKHRIPDVNVELPPLVVRLECAPHAILGNPFVYSVKIHNQTEFLQDVKCSLSDSQSFVSSGPHSDTIFVLPNSVHVLSYMLVPLALGSLQLPRVTVTSVRYSAGLQPSTASSVVFVYPSKPHFKADDT
;
A
#
# COMPACT_ATOMS: atom_id res chain seq x y z
N MET A 1 -24.66 -99.57 -33.05
CA MET A 1 -24.60 -99.47 -31.57
C MET A 1 -23.25 -98.86 -31.22
N VAL A 2 -23.22 -97.91 -30.27
CA VAL A 2 -22.04 -97.12 -29.81
C VAL A 2 -21.59 -96.08 -30.85
N GLY A 3 -21.84 -94.77 -30.76
CA GLY A 3 -22.17 -93.92 -29.61
C GLY A 3 -20.90 -93.53 -28.87
N THR A 4 -20.30 -92.38 -29.18
CA THR A 4 -19.57 -91.50 -28.24
C THR A 4 -18.97 -90.25 -28.92
N SER A 5 -19.53 -89.09 -28.57
CA SER A 5 -18.91 -87.76 -28.46
C SER A 5 -18.11 -87.20 -29.65
N THR A 6 -18.77 -86.42 -30.51
CA THR A 6 -18.12 -85.41 -31.37
C THR A 6 -17.52 -84.29 -30.51
N ARG A 7 -16.35 -84.53 -29.92
CA ARG A 7 -15.57 -83.45 -29.32
C ARG A 7 -15.02 -82.58 -30.45
N MET A 8 -15.56 -81.37 -30.62
CA MET A 8 -14.99 -80.36 -31.52
C MET A 8 -13.48 -80.19 -31.28
N PRO A 9 -12.68 -79.90 -32.31
CA PRO A 9 -11.24 -79.68 -32.18
C PRO A 9 -10.94 -78.67 -31.05
N PRO A 10 -9.88 -78.88 -30.25
CA PRO A 10 -9.54 -78.00 -29.13
C PRO A 10 -9.43 -76.51 -29.51
N ILE A 11 -8.92 -76.23 -30.71
CA ILE A 11 -8.78 -74.88 -31.28
C ILE A 11 -10.16 -74.27 -31.56
N GLN A 12 -11.07 -75.02 -32.20
CA GLN A 12 -12.41 -74.55 -32.54
C GLN A 12 -13.23 -74.23 -31.28
N ARG A 13 -13.07 -75.04 -30.22
CA ARG A 13 -13.69 -74.76 -28.91
C ARG A 13 -13.18 -73.47 -28.27
N LEU A 14 -11.87 -73.21 -28.34
CA LEU A 14 -11.27 -71.99 -27.80
C LEU A 14 -11.73 -70.74 -28.56
N VAL A 15 -11.82 -70.82 -29.89
CA VAL A 15 -12.36 -69.73 -30.72
C VAL A 15 -13.82 -69.46 -30.37
N GLU A 16 -14.67 -70.47 -30.25
CA GLU A 16 -16.07 -70.27 -29.86
C GLU A 16 -16.22 -69.67 -28.46
N ILE A 17 -15.42 -70.13 -27.49
CA ILE A 17 -15.39 -69.56 -26.13
C ILE A 17 -14.99 -68.08 -26.17
N LYS A 18 -13.95 -67.73 -26.92
CA LYS A 18 -13.45 -66.34 -27.05
C LYS A 18 -14.47 -65.44 -27.77
N THR A 19 -15.11 -65.92 -28.84
CA THR A 19 -16.16 -65.18 -29.55
C THR A 19 -17.37 -64.89 -28.65
N ILE A 20 -17.82 -65.86 -27.86
CA ILE A 20 -18.92 -65.65 -26.90
C ILE A 20 -18.48 -64.68 -25.79
N ALA A 21 -17.26 -64.82 -25.29
CA ALA A 21 -16.71 -63.96 -24.26
C ALA A 21 -16.59 -62.51 -24.72
N GLU A 22 -16.13 -62.27 -25.96
CA GLU A 22 -16.04 -60.96 -26.59
C GLU A 22 -17.42 -60.30 -26.70
N GLN A 23 -18.42 -61.03 -27.20
CA GLN A 23 -19.79 -60.51 -27.32
C GLN A 23 -20.41 -60.17 -25.96
N LEU A 24 -20.15 -60.99 -24.94
CA LEU A 24 -20.58 -60.72 -23.57
C LEU A 24 -19.86 -59.51 -22.99
N HIS A 25 -18.54 -59.43 -23.16
CA HIS A 25 -17.72 -58.34 -22.68
C HIS A 25 -18.14 -57.00 -23.28
N PHE A 26 -18.34 -56.96 -24.60
CA PHE A 26 -18.82 -55.77 -25.31
C PHE A 26 -20.17 -55.29 -24.76
N LYS A 27 -21.16 -56.19 -24.64
CA LYS A 27 -22.49 -55.84 -24.13
C LYS A 27 -22.47 -55.36 -22.68
N MET A 28 -21.73 -56.07 -21.81
CA MET A 28 -21.64 -55.70 -20.39
C MET A 28 -20.91 -54.37 -20.18
N SER A 29 -19.78 -54.16 -20.87
CA SER A 29 -19.03 -52.89 -20.79
C SER A 29 -19.84 -51.73 -21.34
N THR A 30 -20.54 -51.93 -22.46
CA THR A 30 -21.45 -50.93 -23.03
C THR A 30 -22.55 -50.57 -22.04
N LEU A 31 -23.24 -51.56 -21.44
CA LEU A 31 -24.30 -51.32 -20.46
C LEU A 31 -23.79 -50.59 -19.20
N LEU A 32 -22.63 -50.98 -18.67
CA LEU A 32 -22.06 -50.36 -17.47
C LEU A 32 -21.61 -48.92 -17.73
N LEU A 33 -20.98 -48.66 -18.88
CA LEU A 33 -20.52 -47.33 -19.27
C LEU A 33 -21.68 -46.38 -19.59
N HIS A 34 -22.72 -46.85 -20.31
CA HIS A 34 -23.93 -46.05 -20.54
C HIS A 34 -24.73 -45.81 -19.26
N GLY A 35 -24.62 -46.70 -18.27
CA GLY A 35 -25.19 -46.53 -16.94
C GLY A 35 -24.38 -45.61 -16.02
N GLY A 36 -23.30 -44.98 -16.49
CA GLY A 36 -22.42 -44.10 -15.71
C GLY A 36 -21.53 -44.82 -14.69
N LYS A 37 -21.51 -46.16 -14.70
CA LYS A 37 -20.79 -46.99 -13.72
C LYS A 37 -19.39 -47.34 -14.22
N VAL A 38 -18.57 -46.33 -14.45
CA VAL A 38 -17.22 -46.46 -15.04
C VAL A 38 -16.31 -47.35 -14.20
N VAL A 39 -16.35 -47.22 -12.87
CA VAL A 39 -15.56 -48.04 -11.94
C VAL A 39 -15.91 -49.52 -12.06
N GLU A 40 -17.21 -49.85 -12.13
CA GLU A 40 -17.68 -51.24 -12.31
C GLU A 40 -17.27 -51.77 -13.69
N ALA A 41 -17.29 -50.94 -14.74
CA ALA A 41 -16.83 -51.31 -16.07
C ALA A 41 -15.33 -51.64 -16.12
N ILE A 42 -14.49 -50.87 -15.42
CA ILE A 42 -13.04 -51.13 -15.34
C ILE A 42 -12.75 -52.41 -14.54
N VAL A 43 -13.44 -52.62 -13.41
CA VAL A 43 -13.31 -53.87 -12.63
C VAL A 43 -13.75 -55.07 -13.46
N TRP A 44 -14.85 -54.94 -14.22
CA TRP A 44 -15.30 -55.96 -15.16
C TRP A 44 -14.26 -56.25 -16.25
N PHE A 45 -13.65 -55.22 -16.86
CA PHE A 45 -12.61 -55.39 -17.86
C PHE A 45 -11.36 -56.08 -17.29
N ARG A 46 -10.92 -55.72 -16.08
CA ARG A 46 -9.83 -56.39 -15.36
C ARG A 46 -10.13 -57.87 -15.13
N GLN A 47 -11.34 -58.19 -14.69
CA GLN A 47 -11.75 -59.58 -14.47
C GLN A 47 -11.84 -60.37 -15.77
N HIS A 48 -12.39 -59.76 -16.82
CA HIS A 48 -12.47 -60.35 -18.16
C HIS A 48 -11.06 -60.68 -18.68
N THR A 49 -10.17 -59.70 -18.73
CA THR A 49 -8.79 -59.91 -19.19
C THR A 49 -8.03 -60.92 -18.32
N ALA A 50 -8.16 -60.88 -16.99
CA ALA A 50 -7.50 -61.85 -16.10
C ALA A 50 -7.97 -63.30 -16.31
N ASN A 51 -9.25 -63.51 -16.60
CA ASN A 51 -9.82 -64.85 -16.84
C ASN A 51 -9.40 -65.40 -18.21
N TYR A 52 -9.44 -64.58 -19.25
CA TYR A 52 -9.19 -65.03 -20.63
C TYR A 52 -7.71 -64.97 -21.03
N ARG A 53 -6.86 -64.21 -20.33
CA ARG A 53 -5.39 -64.20 -20.53
C ARG A 53 -4.75 -65.56 -20.31
N LYS A 54 -5.35 -66.43 -19.48
CA LYS A 54 -4.83 -67.78 -19.20
C LYS A 54 -5.22 -68.81 -20.26
N LEU A 55 -6.03 -68.43 -21.26
CA LEU A 55 -6.59 -69.30 -22.29
C LEU A 55 -5.85 -69.12 -23.63
N GLU A 56 -4.52 -69.24 -23.59
CA GLU A 56 -3.61 -68.99 -24.73
C GLU A 56 -3.83 -70.00 -25.88
N GLY A 57 -4.06 -71.28 -25.56
CA GLY A 57 -4.30 -72.34 -26.54
C GLY A 57 -3.03 -73.08 -26.95
N ALA A 58 -3.06 -73.73 -28.12
CA ALA A 58 -1.89 -74.43 -28.65
C ALA A 58 -0.85 -73.42 -29.17
N PRO A 59 0.47 -73.67 -29.01
CA PRO A 59 1.53 -72.73 -29.38
C PRO A 59 1.51 -72.35 -30.87
N ASP A 60 1.07 -73.27 -31.74
CA ASP A 60 1.01 -73.05 -33.19
C ASP A 60 0.00 -71.97 -33.63
N VAL A 61 -0.91 -71.56 -32.75
CA VAL A 61 -1.94 -70.53 -33.00
C VAL A 61 -1.99 -69.47 -31.90
N ILE A 62 -0.90 -69.29 -31.16
CA ILE A 62 -0.84 -68.36 -30.01
C ILE A 62 -1.01 -66.89 -30.43
N PHE A 63 -0.58 -66.52 -31.64
CA PHE A 63 -0.74 -65.18 -32.18
C PHE A 63 -2.22 -64.75 -32.24
N HIS A 64 -3.14 -65.69 -32.56
CA HIS A 64 -4.59 -65.42 -32.54
C HIS A 64 -5.11 -65.12 -31.13
N HIS A 65 -4.44 -65.60 -30.07
CA HIS A 65 -4.81 -65.23 -28.70
C HIS A 65 -4.43 -63.79 -28.38
N TRP A 66 -3.21 -63.37 -28.73
CA TRP A 66 -2.71 -62.04 -28.46
C TRP A 66 -3.40 -60.98 -29.34
N GLU A 67 -3.67 -61.31 -30.59
CA GLU A 67 -4.53 -60.52 -31.49
C GLU A 67 -5.93 -60.31 -30.88
N TRP A 68 -6.57 -61.40 -30.41
CA TRP A 68 -7.88 -61.32 -29.78
C TRP A 68 -7.85 -60.47 -28.49
N LEU A 69 -6.81 -60.60 -27.66
CA LEU A 69 -6.66 -59.85 -26.41
C LEU A 69 -6.35 -58.37 -26.67
N SER A 70 -5.53 -58.03 -27.66
CA SER A 70 -5.30 -56.66 -28.13
C SER A 70 -6.62 -56.02 -28.54
N ARG A 71 -7.43 -56.73 -29.34
CA ARG A 71 -8.74 -56.27 -29.77
C ARG A 71 -9.68 -55.99 -28.59
N GLN A 72 -9.64 -56.77 -27.51
CA GLN A 72 -10.44 -56.49 -26.31
C GLN A 72 -10.03 -55.15 -25.66
N HIS A 73 -8.73 -54.84 -25.59
CA HIS A 73 -8.24 -53.57 -25.04
C HIS A 73 -8.63 -52.39 -25.95
N LEU A 74 -8.50 -52.56 -27.27
CA LEU A 74 -8.89 -51.56 -28.26
C LEU A 74 -10.38 -51.22 -28.18
N VAL A 75 -11.24 -52.25 -28.18
CA VAL A 75 -12.70 -52.08 -28.12
C VAL A 75 -13.12 -51.44 -26.80
N PHE A 76 -12.50 -51.82 -25.68
CA PHE A 76 -12.79 -51.19 -24.39
C PHE A 76 -12.34 -49.71 -24.36
N ALA A 77 -11.18 -49.38 -24.95
CA ALA A 77 -10.71 -48.00 -25.08
C ALA A 77 -11.71 -47.12 -25.84
N GLN A 78 -12.21 -47.62 -26.97
CA GLN A 78 -13.21 -46.93 -27.80
C GLN A 78 -14.55 -46.74 -27.06
N LEU A 79 -15.00 -47.76 -26.31
CA LEU A 79 -16.20 -47.66 -25.48
C LEU A 79 -16.01 -46.64 -24.35
N LEU A 80 -14.83 -46.59 -23.74
CA LEU A 80 -14.52 -45.61 -22.70
C LEU A 80 -14.47 -44.19 -23.26
N GLU A 81 -13.86 -43.99 -24.43
CA GLU A 81 -13.77 -42.70 -25.12
C GLU A 81 -15.15 -42.17 -25.52
N THR A 82 -16.00 -43.03 -26.09
CA THR A 82 -17.37 -42.66 -26.46
C THR A 82 -18.25 -42.33 -25.25
N SER A 83 -18.04 -43.00 -24.12
CA SER A 83 -18.77 -42.73 -22.87
C SER A 83 -18.21 -41.58 -22.01
N SER A 84 -16.96 -41.16 -22.23
CA SER A 84 -16.28 -40.11 -21.44
C SER A 84 -16.76 -38.68 -21.79
N SER A 85 -17.63 -38.52 -22.77
CA SER A 85 -18.19 -37.19 -23.12
C SER A 85 -19.14 -36.64 -22.05
N ASP A 86 -19.65 -37.47 -21.12
CA ASP A 86 -20.66 -37.07 -20.13
C ASP A 86 -20.23 -37.22 -18.64
N VAL A 87 -18.98 -37.60 -18.33
CA VAL A 87 -18.55 -37.85 -16.94
C VAL A 87 -17.14 -37.31 -16.67
N LEU A 88 -17.03 -35.99 -16.42
CA LEU A 88 -15.82 -35.38 -15.83
C LEU A 88 -16.17 -34.68 -14.52
N GLN A 89 -16.46 -35.46 -13.48
CA GLN A 89 -16.24 -35.06 -12.10
C GLN A 89 -15.83 -36.29 -11.29
N VAL A 90 -14.57 -36.37 -10.88
CA VAL A 90 -14.16 -37.24 -9.77
C VAL A 90 -13.56 -36.37 -8.66
N PRO A 91 -14.09 -36.42 -7.42
CA PRO A 91 -13.51 -35.73 -6.28
C PRO A 91 -12.28 -36.44 -5.71
N SER A 92 -11.41 -35.61 -5.13
CA SER A 92 -10.17 -35.93 -4.41
C SER A 92 -10.27 -37.00 -3.31
N MET A 93 -9.27 -37.91 -3.32
CA MET A 93 -8.58 -38.62 -2.23
C MET A 93 -9.33 -39.03 -0.94
N VAL A 94 -9.43 -40.35 -0.69
CA VAL A 94 -9.12 -41.01 0.61
C VAL A 94 -8.58 -42.44 0.34
N SER A 95 -7.56 -42.83 1.11
CA SER A 95 -6.74 -44.05 1.00
C SER A 95 -7.33 -45.34 1.64
N VAL A 96 -6.92 -46.49 1.08
CA VAL A 96 -6.89 -47.90 1.58
C VAL A 96 -8.13 -48.79 1.27
N PRO A 97 -8.03 -50.12 0.96
CA PRO A 97 -7.01 -50.90 0.23
C PRO A 97 -7.53 -51.64 -1.06
N ALA A 98 -6.59 -51.99 -1.93
CA ALA A 98 -6.47 -53.14 -2.86
C ALA A 98 -7.48 -53.48 -3.99
N GLU A 99 -8.66 -52.86 -4.13
CA GLU A 99 -9.58 -53.20 -5.26
C GLU A 99 -10.09 -52.03 -6.10
N LYS A 100 -9.58 -50.81 -5.89
CA LYS A 100 -10.00 -49.64 -6.72
C LYS A 100 -9.17 -49.53 -8.01
N PRO A 101 -9.81 -49.17 -9.15
CA PRO A 101 -9.11 -48.79 -10.38
C PRO A 101 -8.12 -47.66 -10.15
N THR A 102 -7.00 -47.73 -10.86
CA THR A 102 -5.92 -46.76 -10.76
C THR A 102 -6.26 -45.52 -11.62
N GLU A 103 -5.82 -44.31 -11.25
CA GLU A 103 -6.25 -43.04 -11.90
C GLU A 103 -6.09 -43.06 -13.44
N TRP A 104 -5.03 -43.69 -13.93
CA TRP A 104 -4.73 -43.85 -15.35
C TRP A 104 -5.73 -44.73 -16.12
N GLU A 105 -6.40 -45.67 -15.46
CA GLU A 105 -7.37 -46.59 -16.07
C GLU A 105 -8.70 -45.91 -16.40
N PHE A 106 -8.90 -44.67 -15.94
CA PHE A 106 -10.04 -43.86 -16.37
C PHE A 106 -9.80 -43.20 -17.73
N HIS A 107 -8.58 -43.28 -18.28
CA HIS A 107 -8.24 -42.64 -19.55
C HIS A 107 -8.17 -43.66 -20.70
N PRO A 108 -8.85 -43.41 -21.85
CA PRO A 108 -8.78 -44.29 -23.02
C PRO A 108 -7.35 -44.54 -23.53
N ALA A 109 -6.47 -43.53 -23.42
CA ALA A 109 -5.07 -43.60 -23.82
C ALA A 109 -4.28 -44.74 -23.16
N TYR A 110 -4.62 -45.10 -21.92
CA TYR A 110 -4.03 -46.24 -21.21
C TYR A 110 -4.26 -47.54 -21.99
N TYR A 111 -5.51 -47.82 -22.37
CA TYR A 111 -5.89 -49.06 -23.06
C TYR A 111 -5.41 -49.12 -24.52
N TYR A 112 -5.33 -47.98 -25.22
CA TYR A 112 -4.75 -47.92 -26.57
C TYR A 112 -3.28 -48.34 -26.62
N GLN A 113 -2.49 -47.97 -25.61
CA GLN A 113 -1.10 -48.42 -25.50
C GLN A 113 -0.99 -49.92 -25.24
N PHE A 114 -1.88 -50.50 -24.42
CA PHE A 114 -1.90 -51.95 -24.21
C PHE A 114 -2.23 -52.74 -25.48
N ALA A 115 -3.19 -52.26 -26.28
CA ALA A 115 -3.47 -52.87 -27.58
C ALA A 115 -2.20 -52.90 -28.46
N ARG A 116 -1.47 -51.77 -28.55
CA ARG A 116 -0.21 -51.68 -29.29
C ARG A 116 0.90 -52.57 -28.71
N LEU A 117 1.04 -52.66 -27.39
CA LEU A 117 2.06 -53.50 -26.75
C LEU A 117 1.79 -54.99 -26.95
N LEU A 118 0.52 -55.40 -26.97
CA LEU A 118 0.12 -56.78 -27.23
C LEU A 118 0.30 -57.19 -28.70
N GLU A 119 0.27 -56.24 -29.64
CA GLU A 119 0.55 -56.47 -31.06
C GLU A 119 2.04 -56.65 -31.38
N LEU A 120 2.95 -56.20 -30.50
CA LEU A 120 4.40 -56.19 -30.74
C LEU A 120 5.17 -57.37 -30.12
N GLU A 121 4.48 -58.41 -29.63
CA GLU A 121 5.06 -59.67 -29.11
C GLU A 121 6.39 -59.52 -28.35
N ASP A 122 6.43 -58.67 -27.32
CA ASP A 122 7.54 -58.72 -26.35
C ASP A 122 7.07 -58.53 -24.91
N THR A 123 7.64 -59.36 -24.04
CA THR A 123 7.12 -59.67 -22.71
C THR A 123 7.86 -58.91 -21.60
N TYR A 124 7.08 -58.43 -20.63
CA TYR A 124 7.43 -58.01 -19.26
C TYR A 124 8.42 -56.84 -19.08
N ILE A 125 7.90 -55.66 -18.70
CA ILE A 125 7.94 -55.10 -17.32
C ILE A 125 7.11 -53.81 -17.34
N MET A 126 6.16 -53.73 -16.41
CA MET A 126 5.18 -52.66 -16.26
C MET A 126 5.87 -51.42 -15.65
N GLN A 127 6.27 -50.44 -16.47
CA GLN A 127 6.82 -49.16 -16.01
C GLN A 127 5.90 -47.99 -16.36
N SER A 128 5.83 -47.02 -15.46
CA SER A 128 5.14 -45.74 -15.63
C SER A 128 5.82 -44.91 -16.72
N LEU A 129 5.01 -44.30 -17.58
CA LEU A 129 5.42 -43.51 -18.73
C LEU A 129 6.39 -42.38 -18.34
N THR A 130 7.54 -42.27 -19.03
CA THR A 130 8.35 -41.05 -18.97
C THR A 130 7.90 -40.05 -20.04
N ASP A 131 7.98 -38.74 -19.73
CA ASP A 131 7.63 -37.66 -20.69
C ASP A 131 8.36 -37.79 -22.03
N ASP A 132 9.57 -38.36 -22.02
CA ASP A 132 10.38 -38.59 -23.22
C ASP A 132 9.80 -39.69 -24.12
N GLU A 133 9.24 -40.75 -23.52
CA GLU A 133 8.59 -41.84 -24.24
C GLU A 133 7.23 -41.43 -24.81
N TYR A 134 6.49 -40.57 -24.11
CA TYR A 134 5.23 -39.99 -24.62
C TYR A 134 5.47 -39.11 -25.87
N VAL A 135 6.50 -38.27 -25.83
CA VAL A 135 6.88 -37.41 -26.96
C VAL A 135 7.40 -38.25 -28.14
N ARG A 136 8.23 -39.27 -27.88
CA ARG A 136 8.67 -40.21 -28.93
C ARG A 136 7.50 -40.98 -29.54
N TYR A 137 6.50 -41.37 -28.75
CA TYR A 137 5.27 -42.00 -29.24
C TYR A 137 4.46 -41.05 -30.13
N THR A 138 4.21 -39.81 -29.70
CA THR A 138 3.45 -38.82 -30.49
C THR A 138 4.19 -38.46 -31.79
N LEU A 139 5.51 -38.35 -31.77
CA LEU A 139 6.32 -38.14 -32.98
C LEU A 139 6.34 -39.37 -33.90
N ALA A 140 6.34 -40.60 -33.35
CA ALA A 140 6.31 -41.83 -34.14
C ALA A 140 4.92 -42.11 -34.75
N GLU A 141 3.85 -41.79 -34.02
CA GLU A 141 2.47 -41.86 -34.54
C GLU A 141 2.25 -40.78 -35.59
N GLY A 142 2.76 -39.56 -35.35
CA GLY A 142 2.79 -38.50 -36.35
C GLY A 142 3.55 -38.91 -37.62
N LYS A 143 4.63 -39.69 -37.53
CA LYS A 143 5.33 -40.24 -38.72
C LYS A 143 4.60 -41.39 -39.43
N ARG A 144 3.61 -42.04 -38.81
CA ARG A 144 2.74 -43.02 -39.50
C ARG A 144 1.68 -42.35 -40.36
N LEU A 145 1.34 -41.10 -40.05
CA LEU A 145 0.37 -40.27 -40.73
C LEU A 145 1.16 -39.37 -41.68
N GLN A 146 1.10 -39.60 -42.99
CA GLN A 146 1.88 -38.82 -43.98
C GLN A 146 1.39 -37.37 -44.14
N ASP A 147 0.44 -36.91 -43.30
CA ASP A 147 -0.24 -35.63 -43.41
C ASP A 147 0.17 -34.68 -42.27
N SER A 148 0.88 -33.59 -42.62
CA SER A 148 1.36 -32.56 -41.68
C SER A 148 0.25 -31.94 -40.82
N SER A 149 -1.00 -31.92 -41.32
CA SER A 149 -2.17 -31.42 -40.59
C SER A 149 -2.51 -32.25 -39.34
N GLU A 150 -2.36 -33.58 -39.41
CA GLU A 150 -2.64 -34.47 -38.28
C GLU A 150 -1.53 -34.40 -37.23
N ILE A 151 -0.27 -34.27 -37.67
CA ILE A 151 0.88 -34.05 -36.79
C ILE A 151 0.70 -32.74 -36.01
N ILE A 152 0.32 -31.66 -36.69
CA ILE A 152 0.03 -30.36 -36.07
C ILE A 152 -1.11 -30.49 -35.05
N ALA A 153 -2.19 -31.21 -35.36
CA ALA A 153 -3.31 -31.39 -34.44
C ALA A 153 -2.91 -32.14 -33.15
N LEU A 154 -2.09 -33.18 -33.27
CA LEU A 154 -1.55 -33.93 -32.13
C LEU A 154 -0.58 -33.09 -31.29
N LEU A 155 0.32 -32.34 -31.94
CA LEU A 155 1.26 -31.46 -31.25
C LEU A 155 0.53 -30.31 -30.54
N LYS A 156 -0.53 -29.76 -31.15
CA LYS A 156 -1.38 -28.74 -30.53
C LYS A 156 -2.08 -29.24 -29.27
N ARG A 157 -2.68 -30.44 -29.33
CA ARG A 157 -3.28 -31.09 -28.14
C ARG A 157 -2.25 -31.30 -27.02
N SER A 158 -1.05 -31.73 -27.38
CA SER A 158 0.05 -31.94 -26.43
C SER A 158 0.52 -30.60 -25.82
N PHE A 159 0.65 -29.56 -26.64
CA PHE A 159 0.99 -28.20 -26.21
C PHE A 159 -0.01 -27.65 -25.21
N GLU A 160 -1.31 -27.76 -25.49
CA GLU A 160 -2.41 -27.34 -24.60
C GLU A 160 -2.40 -28.14 -23.29
N ALA A 161 -2.21 -29.46 -23.35
CA ALA A 161 -2.12 -30.31 -22.16
C ALA A 161 -0.94 -29.90 -21.25
N TYR A 162 0.25 -29.70 -21.81
CA TYR A 162 1.42 -29.29 -21.02
C TYR A 162 1.30 -27.86 -20.45
N ASN A 163 0.65 -26.94 -21.16
CA ASN A 163 0.33 -25.62 -20.63
C ASN A 163 -0.65 -25.72 -19.45
N ASN A 164 -1.68 -26.56 -19.54
CA ASN A 164 -2.62 -26.80 -18.43
C ASN A 164 -1.92 -27.40 -17.20
N LEU A 165 -0.90 -28.24 -17.42
CA LEU A 165 -0.05 -28.81 -16.38
C LEU A 165 1.06 -27.86 -15.88
N LYS A 166 1.13 -26.62 -16.40
CA LYS A 166 2.19 -25.62 -16.10
C LYS A 166 3.62 -26.09 -16.39
N ALA A 167 3.78 -27.04 -17.33
CA ALA A 167 5.08 -27.55 -17.76
C ALA A 167 5.63 -26.73 -18.94
N GLU A 168 5.99 -25.46 -18.69
CA GLU A 168 6.30 -24.47 -19.75
C GLU A 168 7.40 -24.90 -20.74
N ARG A 169 8.49 -25.52 -20.29
CA ARG A 169 9.57 -26.00 -21.18
C ARG A 169 9.15 -27.14 -22.11
N ARG A 170 8.32 -28.07 -21.60
CA ARG A 170 7.78 -29.18 -22.39
C ARG A 170 6.76 -28.65 -23.41
N ALA A 171 5.90 -27.71 -22.99
CA ALA A 171 5.02 -27.02 -23.90
C ALA A 171 5.81 -26.27 -24.99
N ALA A 172 6.85 -25.52 -24.64
CA ALA A 172 7.71 -24.82 -25.60
C ALA A 172 8.37 -25.77 -26.62
N TYR A 173 8.81 -26.95 -26.19
CA TYR A 173 9.34 -27.97 -27.10
C TYR A 173 8.28 -28.49 -28.08
N CYS A 174 7.06 -28.80 -27.60
CA CYS A 174 5.94 -29.18 -28.47
C CYS A 174 5.58 -28.04 -29.43
N GLY A 175 5.58 -26.80 -28.95
CA GLY A 175 5.33 -25.60 -29.76
C GLY A 175 6.38 -25.41 -30.85
N PHE A 176 7.67 -25.62 -30.53
CA PHE A 176 8.75 -25.58 -31.50
C PHE A 176 8.58 -26.63 -32.61
N GLN A 177 8.29 -27.90 -32.26
CA GLN A 177 8.05 -28.93 -33.27
C GLN A 177 6.80 -28.62 -34.12
N MET A 178 5.73 -28.12 -33.50
CA MET A 178 4.52 -27.70 -34.20
C MET A 178 4.80 -26.57 -35.20
N ALA A 179 5.58 -25.56 -34.79
CA ALA A 179 5.97 -24.45 -35.66
C ALA A 179 6.86 -24.91 -36.82
N ARG A 180 7.72 -25.91 -36.62
CA ARG A 180 8.50 -26.53 -37.71
C ARG A 180 7.61 -27.24 -38.73
N GLU A 181 6.58 -27.95 -38.29
CA GLU A 181 5.63 -28.59 -39.21
C GLU A 181 4.81 -27.55 -40.00
N TYR A 182 4.38 -26.45 -39.35
CA TYR A 182 3.78 -25.31 -40.05
C TYR A 182 4.74 -24.68 -41.08
N PHE A 183 6.03 -24.55 -40.74
CA PHE A 183 7.05 -24.05 -41.65
C PHE A 183 7.25 -24.98 -42.87
N LEU A 184 7.32 -26.29 -42.64
CA LEU A 184 7.40 -27.30 -43.72
C LEU A 184 6.16 -27.31 -44.61
N SER A 185 5.01 -26.92 -44.06
CA SER A 185 3.73 -26.77 -44.77
C SER A 185 3.57 -25.41 -45.47
N ASN A 186 4.62 -24.57 -45.50
CA ASN A 186 4.62 -23.19 -46.03
C ASN A 186 3.61 -22.23 -45.35
N GLU A 187 3.09 -22.56 -44.17
CA GLU A 187 2.22 -21.70 -43.38
C GLU A 187 3.05 -20.77 -42.47
N PHE A 188 3.81 -19.86 -43.09
CA PHE A 188 4.79 -19.03 -42.38
C PHE A 188 4.19 -18.13 -41.30
N SER A 189 2.96 -17.63 -41.48
CA SER A 189 2.29 -16.76 -40.48
C SER A 189 2.01 -17.50 -39.17
N ASN A 190 1.46 -18.72 -39.26
CA ASN A 190 1.17 -19.56 -38.10
C ASN A 190 2.46 -20.01 -37.41
N ALA A 191 3.46 -20.41 -38.20
CA ALA A 191 4.79 -20.75 -37.70
C ALA A 191 5.42 -19.58 -36.93
N LYS A 192 5.39 -18.36 -37.49
CA LYS A 192 5.94 -17.15 -36.87
C LYS A 192 5.34 -16.90 -35.49
N GLN A 193 4.01 -16.93 -35.35
CA GLN A 193 3.34 -16.66 -34.07
C GLN A 193 3.78 -17.62 -32.96
N ILE A 194 3.89 -18.92 -33.28
CA ILE A 194 4.31 -19.93 -32.32
C ILE A 194 5.80 -19.78 -32.00
N PHE A 195 6.64 -19.56 -33.02
CA PHE A 195 8.07 -19.32 -32.81
C PHE A 195 8.35 -18.07 -31.97
N ASP A 196 7.65 -16.95 -32.16
CA ASP A 196 7.79 -15.74 -31.34
C ASP A 196 7.44 -16.01 -29.88
N SER A 197 6.36 -16.75 -29.63
CA SER A 197 5.95 -17.16 -28.29
C SER A 197 7.03 -18.00 -27.61
N VAL A 198 7.57 -19.00 -28.30
CA VAL A 198 8.65 -19.86 -27.75
C VAL A 198 9.96 -19.08 -27.58
N ALA A 199 10.32 -18.21 -28.52
CA ALA A 199 11.49 -17.34 -28.44
C ALA A 199 11.42 -16.42 -27.21
N SER A 200 10.23 -15.90 -26.86
CA SER A 200 10.05 -15.08 -25.65
C SER A 200 10.43 -15.83 -24.36
N LEU A 201 10.08 -17.12 -24.26
CA LEU A 201 10.46 -17.97 -23.14
C LEU A 201 11.98 -18.18 -23.10
N TYR A 202 12.59 -18.50 -24.24
CA TYR A 202 14.04 -18.74 -24.32
C TYR A 202 14.87 -17.49 -24.03
N ARG A 203 14.41 -16.30 -24.45
CA ARG A 203 15.01 -15.01 -24.07
C ARG A 203 14.96 -14.78 -22.57
N ARG A 204 13.81 -15.08 -21.94
CA ARG A 204 13.59 -14.91 -20.50
C ARG A 204 14.47 -15.86 -19.67
N GLU A 205 14.66 -17.10 -20.12
CA GLU A 205 15.44 -18.11 -19.41
C GLU A 205 16.93 -18.14 -19.81
N GLY A 206 17.34 -17.50 -20.91
CA GLY A 206 18.73 -17.42 -21.34
C GLY A 206 19.24 -18.61 -22.19
N TRP A 207 18.35 -19.33 -22.88
CA TRP A 207 18.72 -20.51 -23.69
C TRP A 207 19.23 -20.12 -25.09
N LEU A 208 20.55 -19.94 -25.24
CA LEU A 208 21.17 -19.41 -26.47
C LEU A 208 21.03 -20.32 -27.71
N LEU A 209 21.36 -21.61 -27.62
CA LEU A 209 21.31 -22.53 -28.76
C LEU A 209 19.87 -22.76 -29.29
N PRO A 210 18.87 -23.06 -28.43
CA PRO A 210 17.48 -23.15 -28.89
C PRO A 210 16.95 -21.82 -29.46
N LEU A 211 17.37 -20.68 -28.89
CA LEU A 211 17.01 -19.37 -29.41
C LEU A 211 17.62 -19.13 -30.80
N TRP A 212 18.88 -19.49 -31.02
CA TRP A 212 19.54 -19.42 -32.33
C TRP A 212 18.78 -20.18 -33.41
N GLU A 213 18.36 -21.41 -33.12
CA GLU A 213 17.59 -22.22 -34.06
C GLU A 213 16.24 -21.57 -34.40
N ILE A 214 15.50 -21.11 -33.39
CA ILE A 214 14.21 -20.45 -33.59
C ILE A 214 14.33 -19.15 -34.38
N LEU A 215 15.32 -18.31 -34.05
CA LEU A 215 15.53 -17.07 -34.78
C LEU A 215 15.89 -17.33 -36.25
N GLY A 216 16.62 -18.41 -36.53
CA GLY A 216 16.88 -18.85 -37.90
C GLY A 216 15.58 -19.19 -38.65
N TYR A 217 14.65 -19.90 -38.02
CA TYR A 217 13.34 -20.16 -38.63
C TYR A 217 12.49 -18.90 -38.75
N LEU A 218 12.47 -18.01 -37.73
CA LEU A 218 11.75 -16.74 -37.77
C LEU A 218 12.23 -15.83 -38.89
N ARG A 219 13.54 -15.79 -39.12
CA ARG A 219 14.18 -15.10 -40.24
C ARG A 219 13.67 -15.63 -41.59
N GLU A 220 13.64 -16.95 -41.81
CA GLU A 220 13.10 -17.51 -43.06
C GLU A 220 11.57 -17.32 -43.18
N CYS A 221 10.82 -17.44 -42.08
CA CYS A 221 9.39 -17.12 -42.04
C CYS A 221 9.12 -15.67 -42.47
N SER A 222 9.96 -14.72 -42.02
CA SER A 222 9.82 -13.30 -42.38
C SER A 222 10.04 -13.04 -43.86
N ILE A 223 10.94 -13.80 -44.49
CA ILE A 223 11.10 -13.82 -45.95
C ILE A 223 9.79 -14.34 -46.58
N GLY A 224 9.27 -15.48 -46.13
CA GLY A 224 8.00 -16.03 -46.64
C GLY A 224 6.79 -15.09 -46.48
N ILE A 225 6.75 -14.30 -45.41
CA ILE A 225 5.69 -13.30 -45.13
C ILE A 225 5.93 -11.97 -45.86
N SER A 226 7.08 -11.79 -46.50
CA SER A 226 7.48 -10.54 -47.18
C SER A 226 7.67 -9.34 -46.23
N SER A 227 8.12 -9.57 -45.00
CA SER A 227 8.37 -8.52 -43.99
C SER A 227 9.86 -8.25 -43.82
N VAL A 228 10.36 -7.19 -44.46
CA VAL A 228 11.77 -6.76 -44.36
C VAL A 228 12.11 -6.32 -42.94
N LYS A 229 11.18 -5.67 -42.24
CA LYS A 229 11.39 -5.21 -40.87
C LYS A 229 11.68 -6.39 -39.95
N ASP A 230 10.80 -7.39 -39.93
CA ASP A 230 10.98 -8.59 -39.09
C ASP A 230 12.29 -9.33 -39.44
N PHE A 231 12.62 -9.43 -40.74
CA PHE A 231 13.86 -10.06 -41.19
C PHE A 231 15.09 -9.39 -40.60
N ILE A 232 15.13 -8.05 -40.62
CA ILE A 232 16.24 -7.27 -40.08
C ILE A 232 16.28 -7.39 -38.55
N GLU A 233 15.14 -7.29 -37.87
CA GLU A 233 15.07 -7.44 -36.40
C GLU A 233 15.61 -8.80 -35.96
N TYR A 234 15.11 -9.91 -36.51
CA TYR A 234 15.61 -11.25 -36.15
C TYR A 234 17.08 -11.44 -36.54
N SER A 235 17.51 -10.95 -37.70
CA SER A 235 18.91 -11.10 -38.14
C SER A 235 19.89 -10.32 -37.25
N LEU A 236 19.52 -9.10 -36.82
CA LEU A 236 20.32 -8.30 -35.91
C LEU A 236 20.34 -8.90 -34.50
N GLU A 237 19.21 -9.42 -34.02
CA GLU A 237 19.16 -10.16 -32.75
C GLU A 237 20.11 -11.36 -32.78
N MET A 238 20.06 -12.18 -33.84
CA MET A 238 20.95 -13.34 -34.02
C MET A 238 22.43 -12.95 -34.04
N ALA A 239 22.75 -11.87 -34.76
CA ALA A 239 24.13 -11.40 -34.87
C ALA A 239 24.68 -10.94 -33.51
N ALA A 240 23.83 -10.35 -32.66
CA ALA A 240 24.18 -9.82 -31.35
C ALA A 240 24.04 -10.85 -30.19
N LEU A 241 23.87 -12.14 -30.49
CA LEU A 241 23.92 -13.19 -29.47
C LEU A 241 25.36 -13.44 -28.96
N PRO A 242 25.55 -13.81 -27.68
CA PRO A 242 26.86 -14.12 -27.08
C PRO A 242 27.64 -15.25 -27.78
N GLU A 243 28.95 -15.33 -27.55
CA GLU A 243 29.81 -16.41 -28.08
C GLU A 243 29.59 -17.74 -27.36
N ILE A 244 29.32 -18.79 -28.13
CA ILE A 244 29.12 -20.14 -27.61
C ILE A 244 30.43 -20.90 -27.81
N SER A 245 31.32 -20.87 -26.81
CA SER A 245 32.67 -21.46 -26.89
C SER A 245 32.69 -23.00 -27.05
N ASP A 246 31.60 -23.69 -26.71
CA ASP A 246 31.51 -25.17 -26.71
C ASP A 246 30.66 -25.74 -27.87
N ALA A 247 30.50 -25.00 -28.97
CA ALA A 247 29.88 -25.56 -30.17
C ALA A 247 30.85 -26.57 -30.83
N VAL A 248 30.94 -27.77 -30.24
CA VAL A 248 31.39 -28.98 -30.94
C VAL A 248 30.67 -28.99 -32.28
N GLU A 249 31.44 -29.15 -33.36
CA GLU A 249 30.96 -29.21 -34.74
C GLU A 249 29.90 -30.32 -34.87
N LEU A 250 28.65 -29.99 -34.53
CA LEU A 250 27.49 -30.80 -34.82
C LEU A 250 27.48 -30.97 -36.33
N SER A 251 27.55 -32.22 -36.77
CA SER A 251 27.54 -32.56 -38.18
C SER A 251 26.41 -31.80 -38.89
N SER A 252 26.70 -31.24 -40.06
CA SER A 252 25.84 -30.35 -40.85
C SER A 252 24.43 -30.88 -41.20
N LYS A 253 24.05 -32.07 -40.74
CA LYS A 253 22.75 -32.70 -40.97
C LYS A 253 21.65 -32.32 -39.97
N GLU A 254 21.97 -31.72 -38.82
CA GLU A 254 20.97 -31.41 -37.78
C GLU A 254 20.76 -29.91 -37.52
N CYS A 255 21.49 -29.01 -38.18
CA CYS A 255 21.35 -27.57 -37.96
C CYS A 255 20.07 -27.01 -38.61
N GLY A 256 19.44 -26.05 -37.93
CA GLY A 256 18.35 -25.23 -38.48
C GLY A 256 18.78 -24.38 -39.69
N PRO A 257 17.84 -23.63 -40.30
CA PRO A 257 18.05 -22.94 -41.58
C PRO A 257 19.19 -21.90 -41.57
N ALA A 258 19.52 -21.34 -40.41
CA ALA A 258 20.61 -20.36 -40.27
C ALA A 258 22.01 -20.98 -40.13
N GLY A 259 22.14 -22.31 -40.10
CA GLY A 259 23.40 -23.00 -39.89
C GLY A 259 23.90 -22.98 -38.44
N PRO A 260 25.17 -23.30 -38.18
CA PRO A 260 25.72 -23.39 -36.82
C PRO A 260 25.99 -22.00 -36.22
N ALA A 261 25.79 -21.87 -34.90
CA ALA A 261 25.96 -20.64 -34.11
C ALA A 261 27.44 -20.23 -33.91
N THR A 262 28.20 -20.11 -34.98
CA THR A 262 29.62 -19.73 -34.96
C THR A 262 29.82 -18.23 -35.17
N PHE A 263 30.96 -17.69 -34.74
CA PHE A 263 31.32 -16.28 -35.01
C PHE A 263 31.27 -15.95 -36.50
N SER A 264 31.80 -16.83 -37.36
CA SER A 264 31.80 -16.65 -38.82
C SER A 264 30.37 -16.54 -39.38
N GLN A 265 29.45 -17.36 -38.88
CA GLN A 265 28.05 -17.33 -39.31
C GLN A 265 27.33 -16.06 -38.83
N ARG A 266 27.55 -15.62 -37.58
CA ARG A 266 27.02 -14.33 -37.08
C ARG A 266 27.51 -13.15 -37.91
N ALA A 267 28.80 -13.13 -38.27
CA ALA A 267 29.37 -12.07 -39.10
C ALA A 267 28.76 -12.04 -40.51
N LYS A 268 28.47 -13.21 -41.10
CA LYS A 268 27.75 -13.30 -42.39
C LYS A 268 26.34 -12.75 -42.28
N ILE A 269 25.57 -13.17 -41.26
CA ILE A 269 24.20 -12.71 -41.03
C ILE A 269 24.17 -11.18 -40.78
N HIS A 270 25.11 -10.66 -39.99
CA HIS A 270 25.28 -9.22 -39.79
C HIS A 270 25.45 -8.51 -41.14
N LYS A 271 26.42 -8.96 -41.95
CA LYS A 271 26.74 -8.32 -43.24
C LYS A 271 25.53 -8.32 -44.18
N GLU A 272 24.84 -9.45 -44.29
CA GLU A 272 23.64 -9.58 -45.11
C GLU A 272 22.51 -8.66 -44.64
N ALA A 273 22.26 -8.58 -43.32
CA ALA A 273 21.24 -7.69 -42.76
C ALA A 273 21.55 -6.21 -43.07
N PHE A 274 22.79 -5.78 -42.92
CA PHE A 274 23.17 -4.39 -43.22
C PHE A 274 23.17 -4.07 -44.72
N GLU A 275 23.53 -5.02 -45.59
CA GLU A 275 23.42 -4.86 -47.05
C GLU A 275 21.95 -4.68 -47.49
N VAL A 276 21.03 -5.45 -46.92
CA VAL A 276 19.58 -5.31 -47.17
C VAL A 276 19.04 -4.01 -46.57
N ALA A 277 19.40 -3.67 -45.33
CA ALA A 277 18.93 -2.46 -44.65
C ALA A 277 19.38 -1.17 -45.38
N ARG A 278 20.57 -1.17 -45.99
CA ARG A 278 21.07 -0.05 -46.80
C ARG A 278 20.48 0.01 -48.21
N GLY A 279 19.76 -1.02 -48.63
CA GLY A 279 19.21 -1.15 -50.00
C GLY A 279 20.24 -1.58 -51.04
N GLU A 280 21.40 -2.12 -50.61
CA GLU A 280 22.49 -2.61 -51.48
C GLU A 280 22.21 -4.02 -52.01
N SER A 281 21.46 -4.84 -51.25
CA SER A 281 21.07 -6.20 -51.59
C SER A 281 19.55 -6.40 -51.55
N GLU A 282 19.02 -7.31 -52.37
CA GLU A 282 17.59 -7.61 -52.50
C GLU A 282 17.28 -8.99 -51.91
N LEU A 283 16.15 -9.09 -51.18
CA LEU A 283 15.68 -10.37 -50.66
C LEU A 283 14.95 -11.15 -51.75
N HIS A 284 15.48 -12.32 -52.11
CA HIS A 284 14.90 -13.19 -53.13
C HIS A 284 13.81 -14.10 -52.54
N LEU A 285 12.56 -13.92 -52.98
CA LEU A 285 11.46 -14.82 -52.68
C LEU A 285 11.52 -16.06 -53.60
N LYS A 286 11.44 -17.27 -53.03
CA LYS A 286 11.58 -18.52 -53.79
C LYS A 286 10.40 -18.83 -54.74
N GLU A 287 9.26 -18.14 -54.61
CA GLU A 287 8.03 -18.52 -55.33
C GLU A 287 7.39 -17.42 -56.18
N GLN A 288 7.83 -16.16 -56.10
CA GLN A 288 7.32 -15.06 -56.92
C GLN A 288 8.48 -14.13 -57.27
N ASN A 289 8.58 -13.67 -58.52
CA ASN A 289 9.54 -12.66 -58.97
C ASN A 289 9.24 -11.27 -58.35
N SER A 290 9.00 -11.20 -57.05
CA SER A 290 8.82 -10.00 -56.26
C SER A 290 10.08 -9.74 -55.45
N HIS A 291 10.62 -8.54 -55.61
CA HIS A 291 11.83 -8.08 -54.94
C HIS A 291 11.42 -7.16 -53.79
N LEU A 292 11.77 -7.52 -52.56
CA LEU A 292 11.63 -6.63 -51.41
C LEU A 292 12.92 -5.84 -51.26
N LYS A 293 12.84 -4.52 -51.44
CA LYS A 293 13.98 -3.62 -51.35
C LYS A 293 13.66 -2.45 -50.44
N VAL A 294 14.61 -2.12 -49.57
CA VAL A 294 14.59 -0.84 -48.85
C VAL A 294 14.98 0.26 -49.84
N ASN A 295 14.07 1.19 -50.10
CA ASN A 295 14.24 2.29 -51.06
C ASN A 295 13.83 3.63 -50.43
N SER A 296 13.98 4.72 -51.18
CA SER A 296 13.60 6.07 -50.72
C SER A 296 12.13 6.19 -50.34
N ASP A 297 11.27 5.39 -50.99
CA ASP A 297 9.82 5.45 -50.82
C ASP A 297 9.38 4.72 -49.54
N TYR A 298 10.14 3.71 -49.11
CA TYR A 298 9.90 2.91 -47.91
C TYR A 298 11.19 2.74 -47.08
N PRO A 299 11.65 3.80 -46.38
CA PRO A 299 12.78 3.69 -45.46
C PRO A 299 12.44 2.78 -44.27
N LEU A 300 13.46 2.08 -43.78
CA LEU A 300 13.36 1.13 -42.69
C LEU A 300 13.58 1.81 -41.33
N TYR A 301 12.58 1.71 -40.46
CA TYR A 301 12.64 2.19 -39.08
C TYR A 301 12.54 1.02 -38.10
N VAL A 302 13.56 0.89 -37.25
CA VAL A 302 13.61 -0.10 -36.15
C VAL A 302 13.52 0.64 -34.82
N GLU A 303 12.57 0.24 -33.98
CA GLU A 303 12.37 0.84 -32.66
C GLU A 303 12.88 -0.10 -31.56
N ILE A 304 13.74 0.44 -30.69
CA ILE A 304 14.33 -0.31 -29.57
C ILE A 304 13.80 0.29 -28.27
N ASP A 305 12.78 -0.36 -27.75
CA ASP A 305 12.22 -0.12 -26.43
C ASP A 305 12.97 -0.86 -25.31
N LEU A 306 12.64 -0.54 -24.05
CA LEU A 306 13.22 -1.16 -22.84
C LEU A 306 12.98 -2.68 -22.72
N VAL A 307 11.97 -3.20 -23.42
CA VAL A 307 11.62 -4.64 -23.44
C VAL A 307 12.08 -5.30 -24.75
N SER A 308 12.56 -4.53 -25.73
CA SER A 308 12.97 -5.06 -27.03
C SER A 308 14.20 -5.96 -26.90
N PRO A 309 14.23 -7.14 -27.58
CA PRO A 309 15.41 -7.98 -27.61
C PRO A 309 16.59 -7.28 -28.31
N LEU A 310 16.33 -6.27 -29.15
CA LEU A 310 17.33 -5.52 -29.88
C LEU A 310 18.13 -4.54 -29.02
N ARG A 311 17.86 -4.46 -27.71
CA ARG A 311 18.70 -3.70 -26.76
C ARG A 311 20.18 -4.10 -26.81
N VAL A 312 20.49 -5.36 -27.17
CA VAL A 312 21.87 -5.82 -27.38
C VAL A 312 22.51 -5.28 -28.66
N VAL A 313 21.70 -4.88 -29.64
CA VAL A 313 22.16 -4.35 -30.95
C VAL A 313 22.61 -2.91 -30.80
N LEU A 314 21.81 -2.08 -30.12
CA LEU A 314 22.16 -0.70 -29.79
C LEU A 314 21.55 -0.33 -28.43
N LEU A 315 22.43 -0.15 -27.45
CA LEU A 315 22.08 0.36 -26.13
C LEU A 315 22.50 1.83 -26.03
N ALA A 316 21.55 2.71 -25.69
CA ALA A 316 21.79 4.13 -25.51
C ALA A 316 21.55 4.55 -24.06
N LEU A 317 22.64 4.83 -23.34
CA LEU A 317 22.61 5.38 -21.98
C LEU A 317 22.85 6.89 -22.01
N VAL A 318 22.04 7.61 -21.25
CA VAL A 318 22.12 9.06 -21.16
C VAL A 318 22.17 9.48 -19.69
N ALA A 319 23.14 10.32 -19.35
CA ALA A 319 23.30 10.86 -18.01
C ALA A 319 23.55 12.36 -18.04
N PHE A 320 22.75 13.10 -17.27
CA PHE A 320 23.05 14.48 -16.90
C PHE A 320 24.09 14.51 -15.79
N HIS A 321 25.04 15.43 -15.90
CA HIS A 321 26.11 15.59 -14.90
C HIS A 321 25.62 16.22 -13.60
N GLN A 322 24.52 16.96 -13.66
CA GLN A 322 23.89 17.65 -12.53
C GLN A 322 22.43 17.21 -12.40
N PRO A 323 21.88 17.10 -11.17
CA PRO A 323 20.49 16.73 -10.97
C PRO A 323 19.52 17.92 -11.07
N ILE A 324 20.01 19.16 -10.88
CA ILE A 324 19.21 20.38 -10.83
C ILE A 324 19.98 21.51 -11.53
N ILE A 325 19.30 22.31 -12.38
CA ILE A 325 19.88 23.49 -13.04
C ILE A 325 18.92 24.68 -13.01
N LYS A 326 19.47 25.89 -13.05
CA LYS A 326 18.69 27.12 -13.26
C LYS A 326 18.33 27.29 -14.75
N PRO A 327 17.19 27.93 -15.09
CA PRO A 327 16.87 28.29 -16.47
C PRO A 327 18.01 29.06 -17.15
N GLY A 328 18.36 28.69 -18.37
CA GLY A 328 19.44 29.30 -19.16
C GLY A 328 20.87 28.90 -18.74
N ALA A 329 21.05 28.17 -17.63
CA ALA A 329 22.36 27.70 -17.21
C ALA A 329 22.83 26.51 -18.08
N PRO A 330 24.11 26.48 -18.49
CA PRO A 330 24.68 25.34 -19.21
C PRO A 330 24.80 24.11 -18.31
N SER A 331 24.36 22.96 -18.82
CA SER A 331 24.56 21.64 -18.21
C SER A 331 25.31 20.72 -19.17
N LEU A 332 26.01 19.71 -18.66
CA LEU A 332 26.66 18.68 -19.48
C LEU A 332 25.82 17.41 -19.49
N ILE A 333 25.67 16.84 -20.68
CA ILE A 333 25.02 15.55 -20.91
C ILE A 333 26.01 14.59 -21.58
N THR A 334 26.12 13.37 -21.05
CA THR A 334 26.90 12.29 -21.67
C THR A 334 25.96 11.24 -22.25
N ILE A 335 26.18 10.92 -23.52
CA ILE A 335 25.49 9.88 -24.27
C ILE A 335 26.50 8.76 -24.49
N SER A 336 26.21 7.59 -23.95
CA SER A 336 27.03 6.40 -24.05
C SER A 336 26.31 5.35 -24.86
N LEU A 337 26.88 4.98 -26.00
CA LEU A 337 26.34 3.97 -26.91
C LEU A 337 27.17 2.70 -26.88
N GLN A 338 26.52 1.54 -26.88
CA GLN A 338 27.18 0.24 -27.00
C GLN A 338 26.44 -0.66 -28.00
N SER A 339 27.20 -1.45 -28.75
CA SER A 339 26.67 -2.50 -29.63
C SER A 339 27.40 -3.81 -29.38
N GLN A 340 26.65 -4.91 -29.28
CA GLN A 340 27.18 -6.28 -29.17
C GLN A 340 27.29 -6.97 -30.55
N LEU A 341 27.18 -6.21 -31.63
CA LEU A 341 27.31 -6.75 -32.98
C LEU A 341 28.77 -7.17 -33.27
N PRO A 342 29.00 -8.21 -34.10
CA PRO A 342 30.33 -8.78 -34.33
C PRO A 342 31.21 -7.91 -35.25
N ILE A 343 30.63 -6.96 -35.97
CA ILE A 343 31.33 -6.04 -36.90
C ILE A 343 31.02 -4.61 -36.46
N ASN A 344 32.02 -3.73 -36.54
CA ASN A 344 31.88 -2.33 -36.18
C ASN A 344 30.81 -1.62 -37.03
N VAL A 345 29.92 -0.88 -36.38
CA VAL A 345 28.84 -0.14 -37.04
C VAL A 345 29.19 1.33 -37.13
N GLU A 346 29.26 1.87 -38.34
CA GLU A 346 29.42 3.29 -38.57
C GLU A 346 28.05 3.98 -38.61
N ILE A 347 27.86 5.00 -37.79
CA ILE A 347 26.66 5.84 -37.77
C ILE A 347 26.96 7.10 -38.59
N ASP A 348 26.03 7.50 -39.46
CA ASP A 348 26.20 8.69 -40.29
C ASP A 348 25.72 9.95 -39.54
N GLN A 349 24.60 9.81 -38.82
CA GLN A 349 23.98 10.89 -38.06
C GLN A 349 23.29 10.35 -36.80
N LEU A 350 23.47 11.01 -35.66
CA LEU A 350 22.81 10.69 -34.39
C LEU A 350 21.94 11.87 -33.96
N GLU A 351 20.64 11.67 -33.77
CA GLU A 351 19.70 12.70 -33.31
C GLU A 351 19.28 12.40 -31.87
N VAL A 352 19.41 13.39 -30.99
CA VAL A 352 19.08 13.28 -29.55
C VAL A 352 17.82 14.10 -29.31
N GLN A 353 16.76 13.43 -28.87
CA GLN A 353 15.45 14.02 -28.67
C GLN A 353 15.06 14.08 -27.20
N PHE A 354 14.68 15.27 -26.77
CA PHE A 354 14.16 15.59 -25.44
C PHE A 354 12.65 15.84 -25.50
N ASN A 355 12.02 15.84 -24.33
CA ASN A 355 10.63 16.29 -24.18
C ASN A 355 10.44 17.79 -24.54
N GLN A 356 11.49 18.59 -24.45
CA GLN A 356 11.55 19.99 -24.88
C GLN A 356 12.27 20.06 -26.24
N SER A 357 11.54 20.39 -27.32
CA SER A 357 12.07 20.33 -28.68
C SER A 357 13.20 21.32 -28.98
N GLU A 358 13.27 22.41 -28.23
CA GLU A 358 14.34 23.43 -28.30
C GLU A 358 15.71 22.86 -27.92
N CYS A 359 15.72 21.84 -27.07
CA CYS A 359 16.93 21.16 -26.62
C CYS A 359 17.41 20.07 -27.58
N ASN A 360 16.63 19.74 -28.63
CA ASN A 360 16.99 18.68 -29.57
C ASN A 360 18.18 19.09 -30.43
N PHE A 361 19.13 18.16 -30.59
CA PHE A 361 20.31 18.41 -31.41
C PHE A 361 20.74 17.15 -32.17
N ILE A 362 21.54 17.37 -33.20
CA ILE A 362 22.00 16.36 -34.14
C ILE A 362 23.53 16.32 -34.07
N ILE A 363 24.10 15.12 -34.02
CA ILE A 363 25.54 14.88 -34.07
C ILE A 363 25.86 14.23 -35.42
N GLY A 364 26.62 14.93 -36.27
CA GLY A 364 27.09 14.42 -37.55
C GLY A 364 28.44 13.70 -37.43
N ASN A 365 28.70 12.74 -38.30
CA ASN A 365 29.99 12.07 -38.42
C ASN A 365 31.00 12.92 -39.19
N GLY A 366 32.07 13.39 -38.53
CA GLY A 366 33.10 14.23 -39.14
C GLY A 366 33.94 13.56 -40.23
N GLN A 367 33.97 12.22 -40.30
CA GLN A 367 34.74 11.48 -41.32
C GLN A 367 34.01 11.34 -42.66
N LYS A 368 32.68 11.48 -42.67
CA LYS A 368 31.85 11.39 -43.89
C LYS A 368 31.36 12.77 -44.29
N SER A 369 32.24 13.56 -44.90
CA SER A 369 31.82 14.77 -45.60
C SER A 369 31.20 14.40 -46.95
N ASN A 370 29.90 14.08 -46.98
CA ASN A 370 29.11 14.00 -48.23
C ASN A 370 27.66 14.49 -48.02
N THR A 371 27.50 15.80 -48.19
CA THR A 371 26.49 16.62 -48.91
C THR A 371 25.09 16.10 -49.32
N ALA A 372 24.64 14.87 -49.00
CA ALA A 372 23.33 14.36 -49.43
C ALA A 372 22.28 14.15 -48.31
N ALA A 373 22.69 13.99 -47.05
CA ALA A 373 21.77 13.79 -45.91
C ALA A 373 21.42 15.09 -45.14
N ILE A 374 22.03 16.22 -45.50
CA ILE A 374 21.79 17.55 -44.89
C ILE A 374 20.55 18.24 -45.49
N SER A 375 19.93 17.68 -46.54
CA SER A 375 18.83 18.29 -47.29
C SER A 375 17.47 18.32 -46.55
N HIS A 376 17.33 17.65 -45.41
CA HIS A 376 16.11 17.66 -44.59
C HIS A 376 16.26 18.37 -43.23
N ILE A 377 17.35 19.10 -43.00
CA ILE A 377 17.48 19.90 -41.79
C ILE A 377 16.57 21.13 -41.91
N GLN A 378 15.46 21.12 -41.17
CA GLN A 378 14.66 22.32 -40.96
C GLN A 378 15.57 23.44 -40.41
N PRO A 379 15.48 24.67 -40.93
CA PRO A 379 16.30 25.79 -40.44
C PRO A 379 16.01 26.01 -38.95
N GLY A 380 17.04 25.88 -38.10
CA GLY A 380 16.96 26.15 -36.65
C GLY A 380 17.37 25.01 -35.71
N ARG A 381 17.66 23.79 -36.20
CA ARG A 381 18.17 22.71 -35.34
C ARG A 381 19.68 22.83 -35.08
N ARG A 382 20.10 22.62 -33.83
CA ARG A 382 21.52 22.59 -33.42
C ARG A 382 22.23 21.36 -34.00
N VAL A 383 23.35 21.58 -34.68
CA VAL A 383 24.17 20.52 -35.28
C VAL A 383 25.57 20.55 -34.67
N GLU A 384 25.96 19.46 -34.02
CA GLU A 384 27.28 19.19 -33.47
C GLU A 384 28.02 18.18 -34.37
N THR A 385 29.35 18.15 -34.30
CA THR A 385 30.16 17.20 -35.08
C THR A 385 31.04 16.36 -34.16
N ALA A 386 30.97 15.03 -34.29
CA ALA A 386 31.87 14.12 -33.61
C ALA A 386 33.01 13.69 -34.55
N PRO A 387 34.25 13.48 -34.04
CA PRO A 387 35.40 13.12 -34.87
C PRO A 387 35.25 11.76 -35.55
N ALA A 388 34.58 10.79 -34.91
CA ALA A 388 34.21 9.51 -35.50
C ALA A 388 32.97 8.97 -34.78
N LEU A 389 31.95 8.55 -35.52
CA LEU A 389 30.77 7.87 -34.99
C LEU A 389 30.82 6.38 -35.36
N VAL A 390 31.73 5.65 -34.72
CA VAL A 390 31.94 4.21 -34.96
C VAL A 390 31.68 3.46 -33.66
N LEU A 391 30.69 2.57 -33.67
CA LEU A 391 30.43 1.63 -32.59
C LEU A 391 31.32 0.40 -32.77
N ALA A 392 32.40 0.34 -31.99
CA ALA A 392 33.23 -0.84 -31.93
C ALA A 392 32.53 -1.95 -31.14
N SER A 393 32.69 -3.20 -31.59
CA SER A 393 32.10 -4.37 -30.93
C SER A 393 32.49 -4.41 -29.44
N ASN A 394 31.47 -4.51 -28.58
CA ASN A 394 31.57 -4.64 -27.13
C ASN A 394 32.27 -3.46 -26.41
N LYS A 395 32.40 -2.30 -27.07
CA LYS A 395 33.01 -1.08 -26.51
C LYS A 395 32.01 0.07 -26.41
N TRP A 396 32.21 0.94 -25.43
CA TRP A 396 31.39 2.14 -25.23
C TRP A 396 31.89 3.31 -26.08
N LEU A 397 31.01 3.88 -26.91
CA LEU A 397 31.20 5.19 -27.53
C LEU A 397 30.59 6.26 -26.61
N ARG A 398 31.43 7.13 -26.05
CA ARG A 398 31.02 8.17 -25.10
C ARG A 398 31.09 9.55 -25.74
N LEU A 399 29.99 10.28 -25.74
CA LEU A 399 29.87 11.60 -26.33
C LEU A 399 29.31 12.57 -25.29
N THR A 400 30.04 13.65 -24.99
CA THR A 400 29.62 14.65 -23.99
C THR A 400 29.40 16.00 -24.64
N TYR A 401 28.23 16.59 -24.41
CA TYR A 401 27.82 17.87 -24.99
C TYR A 401 27.18 18.79 -23.95
N GLU A 402 27.24 20.09 -24.21
CA GLU A 402 26.57 21.11 -23.39
C GLU A 402 25.10 21.26 -23.82
N ILE A 403 24.17 21.38 -22.87
CA ILE A 403 22.74 21.57 -23.09
C ILE A 403 22.23 22.74 -22.25
N LYS A 404 21.31 23.53 -22.81
CA LYS A 404 20.69 24.69 -22.18
C LYS A 404 19.18 24.59 -22.37
N SER A 405 18.45 24.73 -21.27
CA SER A 405 16.99 24.82 -21.30
C SER A 405 16.55 26.14 -20.69
N GLU A 406 15.72 26.86 -21.43
CA GLU A 406 15.06 28.10 -20.98
C GLU A 406 13.74 27.82 -20.24
N GLN A 407 13.18 26.62 -20.41
CA GLN A 407 11.90 26.23 -19.83
C GLN A 407 12.09 25.53 -18.48
N SER A 408 11.48 26.09 -17.43
CA SER A 408 11.41 25.46 -16.11
C SER A 408 10.62 24.15 -16.15
N GLY A 409 11.01 23.16 -15.34
CA GLY A 409 10.36 21.87 -15.26
C GLY A 409 11.30 20.69 -15.49
N LYS A 410 10.74 19.49 -15.69
CA LYS A 410 11.52 18.28 -15.94
C LYS A 410 12.01 18.28 -17.40
N LEU A 411 13.32 18.30 -17.63
CA LEU A 411 13.94 18.05 -18.93
C LEU A 411 14.40 16.60 -18.98
N GLU A 412 13.87 15.82 -19.92
CA GLU A 412 14.18 14.39 -20.06
C GLU A 412 14.57 14.04 -21.50
N CYS A 413 15.66 13.28 -21.65
CA CYS A 413 16.00 12.67 -22.93
C CYS A 413 15.11 11.45 -23.17
N ILE A 414 14.38 11.45 -24.30
CA ILE A 414 13.41 10.40 -24.63
C ILE A 414 14.04 9.38 -25.58
N TYR A 415 14.60 9.84 -26.70
CA TYR A 415 15.12 8.99 -27.77
C TYR A 415 16.51 9.42 -28.23
N VAL A 416 17.29 8.43 -28.62
CA VAL A 416 18.54 8.57 -29.36
C VAL A 416 18.38 7.82 -30.68
N ILE A 417 18.38 8.56 -31.78
CA ILE A 417 18.05 8.06 -33.11
C ILE A 417 19.33 7.98 -33.93
N ALA A 418 19.76 6.77 -34.28
CA ALA A 418 20.93 6.52 -35.11
C ALA A 418 20.51 6.27 -36.57
N ARG A 419 20.99 7.10 -37.50
CA ARG A 419 20.81 6.90 -38.94
C ARG A 419 22.06 6.26 -39.53
N ILE A 420 21.88 5.12 -40.18
CA ILE A 420 22.95 4.29 -40.73
C ILE A 420 22.65 4.06 -42.21
N GLY A 421 23.36 4.75 -43.10
CA GLY A 421 23.04 4.79 -44.51
C GLY A 421 21.83 5.68 -44.84
N PRO A 422 21.40 5.68 -46.11
CA PRO A 422 20.36 6.60 -46.59
C PRO A 422 18.93 6.21 -46.15
N TYR A 423 18.68 4.93 -45.87
CA TYR A 423 17.32 4.40 -45.69
C TYR A 423 17.09 3.63 -44.40
N PHE A 424 18.08 3.55 -43.50
CA PHE A 424 17.96 2.76 -42.27
C PHE A 424 18.18 3.61 -41.02
N THR A 425 17.17 3.60 -40.14
CA THR A 425 17.15 4.37 -38.91
C THR A 425 16.79 3.46 -37.73
N ILE A 426 17.58 3.55 -36.66
CA ILE A 426 17.33 2.88 -35.38
C ILE A 426 16.94 3.94 -34.35
N CYS A 427 15.71 3.87 -33.86
CA CYS A 427 15.20 4.73 -32.79
C CYS A 427 15.35 4.00 -31.46
N CYS A 428 16.36 4.36 -30.66
CA CYS A 428 16.60 3.76 -29.35
C CYS A 428 16.04 4.63 -28.25
N ARG A 429 15.24 4.06 -27.34
CA ARG A 429 14.76 4.77 -26.18
C ARG A 429 15.90 4.98 -25.18
N ALA A 430 16.11 6.21 -24.75
CA ALA A 430 17.20 6.54 -23.83
C ALA A 430 16.97 5.90 -22.45
N GLU A 431 17.99 5.22 -21.95
CA GLU A 431 18.04 4.62 -20.61
C GLU A 431 18.97 5.43 -19.69
N SER A 432 18.71 5.39 -18.38
CA SER A 432 19.64 5.99 -17.41
C SER A 432 20.58 4.91 -16.87
N PRO A 433 21.88 5.22 -16.64
CA PRO A 433 22.78 4.28 -16.00
C PRO A 433 22.23 3.75 -14.66
N ALA A 434 21.55 4.60 -13.88
CA ALA A 434 20.92 4.22 -12.61
C ALA A 434 19.74 3.23 -12.75
N SER A 435 19.08 3.20 -13.90
CA SER A 435 17.92 2.33 -14.19
C SER A 435 18.28 1.15 -15.09
N MET A 436 19.56 0.93 -15.36
CA MET A 436 20.01 -0.09 -16.31
C MET A 436 19.76 -1.49 -15.73
N ASN A 437 18.89 -2.25 -16.39
CA ASN A 437 18.65 -3.66 -16.08
C ASN A 437 19.65 -4.54 -16.83
N ASP A 438 20.20 -5.55 -16.15
CA ASP A 438 21.09 -6.54 -16.75
C ASP A 438 20.50 -7.14 -18.03
N LEU A 439 21.33 -7.23 -19.08
CA LEU A 439 20.98 -7.92 -20.31
C LEU A 439 21.01 -9.44 -20.06
N PRO A 440 19.85 -10.14 -20.02
CA PRO A 440 19.76 -11.52 -19.52
C PRO A 440 20.63 -12.50 -20.29
N LEU A 441 20.80 -12.30 -21.61
CA LEU A 441 21.61 -13.16 -22.47
C LEU A 441 23.13 -12.96 -22.24
N TRP A 442 23.56 -11.80 -21.75
CA TRP A 442 24.97 -11.41 -21.64
C TRP A 442 25.48 -11.40 -20.18
N LYS A 443 24.71 -11.93 -19.23
CA LYS A 443 25.02 -11.91 -17.78
C LYS A 443 26.32 -12.62 -17.39
N PHE A 444 26.75 -13.62 -18.16
CA PHE A 444 27.84 -14.52 -17.78
C PHE A 444 29.11 -14.36 -18.63
N GLU A 445 29.13 -13.41 -19.57
CA GLU A 445 30.32 -13.13 -20.37
C GLU A 445 31.25 -12.13 -19.68
N ASN A 446 32.56 -12.36 -19.82
CA ASN A 446 33.61 -11.47 -19.32
C ASN A 446 33.72 -10.23 -20.21
N LEU A 447 32.83 -9.25 -20.02
CA LEU A 447 32.92 -7.95 -20.70
C LEU A 447 34.12 -7.16 -20.13
N LEU A 448 35.17 -7.01 -20.94
CA LEU A 448 36.48 -6.45 -20.57
C LEU A 448 36.54 -4.91 -20.47
N GLU A 449 35.42 -4.19 -20.47
CA GLU A 449 35.40 -2.74 -20.20
C GLU A 449 34.30 -2.38 -19.20
N THR A 450 34.73 -1.91 -18.03
CA THR A 450 33.87 -1.55 -16.91
C THR A 450 33.47 -0.08 -17.00
N SER A 451 32.16 0.14 -16.95
CA SER A 451 31.43 1.41 -16.85
C SER A 451 31.08 2.17 -18.16
N PRO A 452 29.79 2.56 -18.31
CA PRO A 452 29.32 3.31 -19.48
C PRO A 452 29.83 4.76 -19.51
N ILE A 453 30.29 5.30 -18.38
CA ILE A 453 30.75 6.68 -18.21
C ILE A 453 32.07 6.64 -17.44
N GLU A 454 33.03 7.49 -17.82
CA GLU A 454 34.36 7.53 -17.17
C GLU A 454 34.28 7.93 -15.68
N ASP A 455 33.31 8.78 -15.34
CA ASP A 455 33.00 9.12 -13.95
C ASP A 455 32.22 7.99 -13.27
N PRO A 456 32.81 7.31 -12.26
CA PRO A 456 32.16 6.20 -11.56
C PRO A 456 30.90 6.63 -10.80
N GLY A 457 30.77 7.89 -10.38
CA GLY A 457 29.57 8.41 -9.73
C GLY A 457 28.39 8.44 -10.70
N LEU A 458 28.58 9.06 -11.86
CA LEU A 458 27.57 9.14 -12.92
C LEU A 458 27.28 7.78 -13.56
N ALA A 459 28.27 6.87 -13.61
CA ALA A 459 28.06 5.52 -14.10
C ALA A 459 27.06 4.71 -13.25
N LEU A 460 26.92 5.04 -11.96
CA LEU A 460 26.02 4.35 -11.02
C LEU A 460 24.72 5.11 -10.76
N SER A 461 24.77 6.43 -10.67
CA SER A 461 23.61 7.27 -10.28
C SER A 461 23.14 8.23 -11.37
N GLY A 462 23.74 8.20 -12.55
CA GLY A 462 23.39 9.07 -13.67
C GLY A 462 21.92 8.93 -14.05
N GLN A 463 21.23 10.07 -14.13
CA GLN A 463 19.82 10.17 -14.52
C GLN A 463 19.73 10.73 -15.94
N LYS A 464 18.77 10.22 -16.72
CA LYS A 464 18.44 10.74 -18.07
C LYS A 464 17.50 11.95 -18.04
N ALA A 465 17.19 12.45 -16.85
CA ALA A 465 16.34 13.61 -16.64
C ALA A 465 16.96 14.53 -15.58
N ILE A 466 16.73 15.82 -15.74
CA ILE A 466 17.20 16.89 -14.86
C ILE A 466 16.02 17.81 -14.51
N GLN A 467 16.02 18.36 -13.30
CA GLN A 467 15.03 19.34 -12.88
C GLN A 467 15.55 20.75 -13.18
N VAL A 468 14.87 21.48 -14.06
CA VAL A 468 15.10 22.91 -14.27
C VAL A 468 14.28 23.67 -13.23
N GLU A 469 14.95 24.45 -12.38
CA GLU A 469 14.32 25.29 -11.37
C GLU A 469 13.41 26.34 -12.00
N GLU A 470 12.45 26.85 -11.22
CA GLU A 470 11.68 28.03 -11.60
C GLU A 470 12.56 29.28 -11.48
N PRO A 471 12.30 30.34 -12.28
CA PRO A 471 13.03 31.60 -12.14
C PRO A 471 12.85 32.19 -10.72
N ASP A 472 13.93 32.76 -10.16
CA ASP A 472 13.93 33.31 -8.80
C ASP A 472 12.80 34.36 -8.63
N PRO A 473 11.83 34.15 -7.72
CA PRO A 473 10.69 35.05 -7.60
C PRO A 473 11.08 36.39 -6.94
N GLN A 474 10.73 37.51 -7.58
CA GLN A 474 10.93 38.87 -7.06
C GLN A 474 9.70 39.41 -6.31
N VAL A 475 8.83 38.51 -5.86
CA VAL A 475 7.61 38.79 -5.09
C VAL A 475 7.66 37.93 -3.83
N ASP A 476 7.52 38.57 -2.67
CA ASP A 476 7.58 37.89 -1.38
C ASP A 476 6.18 37.54 -0.88
N LEU A 477 6.03 36.29 -0.44
CA LEU A 477 4.84 35.79 0.27
C LEU A 477 5.20 35.58 1.75
N ILE A 478 4.59 36.40 2.62
CA ILE A 478 4.85 36.42 4.06
C ILE A 478 3.62 35.90 4.80
N LEU A 479 3.81 34.84 5.58
CA LEU A 479 2.82 34.28 6.50
C LEU A 479 3.18 34.77 7.92
N GLY A 480 2.41 35.71 8.45
CA GLY A 480 2.64 36.25 9.80
C GLY A 480 1.82 35.48 10.83
N SER A 481 2.45 34.97 11.89
CA SER A 481 1.74 34.40 13.04
C SER A 481 1.82 35.34 14.24
N SER A 482 0.70 35.53 14.94
CA SER A 482 0.62 36.35 16.15
C SER A 482 0.31 35.46 17.36
N GLY A 483 1.34 34.79 17.89
CA GLY A 483 1.23 33.92 19.07
C GLY A 483 0.68 32.51 18.79
N PRO A 484 0.46 31.70 19.84
CA PRO A 484 0.03 30.31 19.71
C PRO A 484 -1.43 30.22 19.25
N ALA A 485 -1.79 29.17 18.52
CA ALA A 485 -3.20 28.85 18.22
C ALA A 485 -3.76 27.96 19.34
N LEU A 486 -4.90 28.35 19.91
CA LEU A 486 -5.58 27.59 20.95
C LEU A 486 -6.80 26.85 20.39
N VAL A 487 -7.15 25.72 20.99
CA VAL A 487 -8.34 24.95 20.60
C VAL A 487 -9.61 25.71 20.98
N GLY A 488 -10.52 25.87 20.01
CA GLY A 488 -11.85 26.48 20.15
C GLY A 488 -11.95 27.97 19.80
N GLU A 489 -10.83 28.68 19.64
CA GLU A 489 -10.80 30.07 19.17
C GLU A 489 -10.70 30.18 17.64
N ASN A 490 -11.00 31.38 17.13
CA ASN A 490 -10.70 31.74 15.75
C ASN A 490 -9.30 32.37 15.71
N PHE A 491 -8.30 31.59 15.31
CA PHE A 491 -6.93 32.07 15.13
C PHE A 491 -6.82 32.88 13.84
N ILE A 492 -6.27 34.09 13.93
CA ILE A 492 -6.13 35.00 12.79
C ILE A 492 -4.68 34.97 12.28
N LEU A 493 -4.51 34.55 11.02
CA LEU A 493 -3.21 34.53 10.33
C LEU A 493 -3.19 35.56 9.19
N PRO A 494 -2.46 36.68 9.32
CA PRO A 494 -2.21 37.58 8.20
C PRO A 494 -1.30 36.95 7.13
N VAL A 495 -1.74 36.99 5.88
CA VAL A 495 -0.97 36.63 4.69
C VAL A 495 -0.72 37.89 3.89
N THR A 496 0.55 38.23 3.65
CA THR A 496 0.95 39.45 2.93
C THR A 496 1.73 39.06 1.68
N VAL A 497 1.31 39.61 0.53
CA VAL A 497 2.01 39.54 -0.75
C VAL A 497 2.66 40.90 -0.97
N ALA A 498 4.00 40.94 -1.12
CA ALA A 498 4.75 42.16 -1.34
C ALA A 498 5.53 42.07 -2.66
N SER A 499 5.24 42.96 -3.61
CA SER A 499 6.00 43.04 -4.85
C SER A 499 7.30 43.82 -4.64
N LYS A 500 8.45 43.19 -4.91
CA LYS A 500 9.76 43.84 -4.80
C LYS A 500 10.39 44.19 -6.16
N GLY A 501 10.02 43.49 -7.24
CA GLY A 501 10.60 43.71 -8.56
C GLY A 501 9.72 43.42 -9.78
N HIS A 502 8.65 42.63 -9.66
CA HIS A 502 7.69 42.38 -10.75
C HIS A 502 6.28 42.86 -10.40
N PRO A 503 5.55 43.54 -11.30
CA PRO A 503 4.12 43.77 -11.07
C PRO A 503 3.37 42.44 -11.03
N VAL A 504 2.35 42.35 -10.20
CA VAL A 504 1.52 41.13 -10.05
C VAL A 504 0.27 41.30 -10.89
N HIS A 505 0.24 40.69 -12.08
CA HIS A 505 -0.97 40.61 -12.90
C HIS A 505 -1.70 39.28 -12.67
N SER A 506 -3.02 39.34 -12.45
CA SER A 506 -3.92 38.18 -12.30
C SER A 506 -3.40 37.13 -11.28
N GLY A 507 -3.04 37.57 -10.08
CA GLY A 507 -2.49 36.68 -9.06
C GLY A 507 -3.55 35.74 -8.47
N GLU A 508 -3.25 34.45 -8.40
CA GLU A 508 -4.09 33.44 -7.75
C GLU A 508 -3.35 32.86 -6.55
N LEU A 509 -3.88 33.08 -5.34
CA LEU A 509 -3.35 32.54 -4.09
C LEU A 509 -4.17 31.32 -3.65
N LYS A 510 -3.53 30.15 -3.67
CA LYS A 510 -4.08 28.87 -3.19
C LYS A 510 -3.58 28.59 -1.77
N ILE A 511 -4.48 28.27 -0.86
CA ILE A 511 -4.18 27.96 0.54
C ILE A 511 -4.67 26.55 0.85
N ASN A 512 -3.74 25.69 1.29
CA ASN A 512 -4.02 24.31 1.66
C ASN A 512 -3.61 24.06 3.11
N LEU A 513 -4.51 23.52 3.91
CA LEU A 513 -4.21 23.03 5.26
C LEU A 513 -4.00 21.51 5.21
N VAL A 514 -2.82 21.03 5.56
CA VAL A 514 -2.43 19.62 5.51
C VAL A 514 -2.01 19.12 6.88
N ASP A 515 -2.41 17.90 7.25
CA ASP A 515 -1.98 17.25 8.49
C ASP A 515 -0.52 16.79 8.41
N THR A 516 0.27 17.09 9.44
CA THR A 516 1.70 16.74 9.47
C THR A 516 1.97 15.30 9.93
N ARG A 517 0.98 14.60 10.52
CA ARG A 517 1.17 13.24 11.09
C ARG A 517 0.60 12.10 10.24
N GLY A 518 0.04 12.40 9.06
CA GLY A 518 -0.30 11.40 8.05
C GLY A 518 0.94 10.99 7.25
N GLY A 519 1.71 10.02 7.75
CA GLY A 519 2.81 9.43 7.00
C GLY A 519 2.30 8.62 5.82
N GLY A 520 2.34 9.21 4.62
CA GLY A 520 2.05 8.54 3.36
C GLY A 520 2.14 9.50 2.19
N LEU A 521 3.12 9.28 1.30
CA LEU A 521 3.21 9.91 -0.02
C LEU A 521 1.97 9.52 -0.85
N LEU A 522 0.88 10.28 -0.77
CA LEU A 522 -0.28 10.08 -1.63
C LEU A 522 -0.74 11.39 -2.26
N SER A 523 -0.79 11.32 -3.60
CA SER A 523 -1.42 12.23 -4.55
C SER A 523 -2.85 12.61 -4.12
N PRO A 524 -3.35 13.82 -4.45
CA PRO A 524 -4.69 14.27 -4.07
C PRO A 524 -5.76 13.58 -4.92
N ARG A 525 -6.07 12.32 -4.63
CA ARG A 525 -7.23 11.60 -5.17
C ARG A 525 -7.72 10.58 -4.15
N GLU A 526 -8.68 11.00 -3.33
CA GLU A 526 -9.82 10.22 -2.82
C GLU A 526 -10.53 11.09 -1.77
N GLU A 527 -11.67 11.68 -2.14
CA GLU A 527 -12.52 12.44 -1.23
C GLU A 527 -13.35 11.46 -0.38
N GLU A 528 -12.96 11.25 0.88
CA GLU A 528 -13.87 10.66 1.87
C GLU A 528 -14.94 11.68 2.28
N PRO A 529 -16.22 11.27 2.45
CA PRO A 529 -17.29 12.18 2.85
C PRO A 529 -17.10 12.63 4.32
N LEU A 530 -16.61 13.86 4.49
CA LEU A 530 -16.43 14.50 5.80
C LEU A 530 -17.79 14.86 6.40
N SER A 531 -18.19 14.18 7.48
CA SER A 531 -19.22 14.70 8.39
C SER A 531 -18.69 15.92 9.14
N ALA A 532 -19.55 16.93 9.37
CA ALA A 532 -19.16 18.19 10.03
C ALA A 532 -18.52 17.99 11.42
N ASP A 533 -18.81 16.87 12.10
CA ASP A 533 -18.29 16.56 13.44
C ASP A 533 -16.86 15.99 13.46
N ASN A 534 -16.27 15.65 12.30
CA ASN A 534 -14.93 15.04 12.22
C ASN A 534 -13.81 15.99 11.76
N LEU A 535 -14.12 17.26 11.47
CA LEU A 535 -13.10 18.24 11.09
C LEU A 535 -12.27 18.67 12.31
N HIS A 536 -11.00 18.25 12.34
CA HIS A 536 -10.08 18.64 13.41
C HIS A 536 -9.66 20.11 13.35
N VAL A 537 -9.54 20.65 12.13
CA VAL A 537 -9.17 22.04 11.84
C VAL A 537 -9.99 22.52 10.64
N GLU A 538 -10.49 23.75 10.71
CA GLU A 538 -11.25 24.37 9.63
C GLU A 538 -10.73 25.78 9.32
N LEU A 539 -10.64 26.11 8.03
CA LEU A 539 -10.53 27.49 7.57
C LEU A 539 -11.93 28.11 7.64
N VAL A 540 -12.20 28.95 8.63
CA VAL A 540 -13.53 29.51 8.90
C VAL A 540 -13.90 30.56 7.86
N ASP A 541 -13.00 31.52 7.61
CA ASP A 541 -13.27 32.72 6.82
C ASP A 541 -11.97 33.36 6.31
N ILE A 542 -12.07 34.14 5.23
CA ILE A 542 -10.97 34.89 4.62
C ILE A 542 -11.44 36.33 4.47
N SER A 543 -10.83 37.23 5.23
CA SER A 543 -11.18 38.66 5.18
C SER A 543 -10.06 39.47 4.53
N CYS A 544 -10.42 40.29 3.55
CA CYS A 544 -9.51 41.20 2.85
C CYS A 544 -9.86 42.63 3.24
N HIS A 545 -8.89 43.41 3.75
CA HIS A 545 -9.09 44.85 3.90
C HIS A 545 -8.73 45.53 2.59
N ALA A 546 -9.72 46.09 1.91
CA ALA A 546 -9.49 46.96 0.75
C ALA A 546 -9.18 48.39 1.21
N THR A 547 -8.17 49.01 0.61
CA THR A 547 -7.98 50.46 0.59
C THR A 547 -9.16 51.11 -0.14
N LYS A 548 -9.53 52.32 0.31
CA LYS A 548 -10.87 52.93 0.25
C LYS A 548 -11.56 53.17 -1.10
N ASP A 549 -11.04 52.73 -2.26
CA ASP A 549 -11.56 53.17 -3.56
C ASP A 549 -12.17 52.09 -4.48
N LEU A 550 -12.32 50.83 -4.04
CA LEU A 550 -12.87 49.75 -4.91
C LEU A 550 -13.82 48.78 -4.19
N SER A 551 -14.69 49.28 -3.31
CA SER A 551 -15.60 48.43 -2.51
C SER A 551 -16.77 47.80 -3.28
N GLU A 552 -17.01 48.15 -4.53
CA GLU A 552 -18.18 47.66 -5.30
C GLU A 552 -17.90 46.53 -6.30
N ALA A 553 -16.64 46.11 -6.51
CA ALA A 553 -16.30 45.08 -7.52
C ALA A 553 -15.66 43.78 -6.95
N LEU A 554 -15.48 43.65 -5.64
CA LEU A 554 -14.66 42.59 -5.03
C LEU A 554 -15.43 41.52 -4.24
N SER A 555 -16.77 41.59 -4.17
CA SER A 555 -17.58 40.63 -3.40
C SER A 555 -17.63 39.22 -3.98
N ASP A 556 -17.22 39.02 -5.24
CA ASP A 556 -17.46 37.77 -5.97
C ASP A 556 -16.27 36.78 -6.01
N ASN A 557 -15.10 37.11 -5.46
CA ASN A 557 -13.86 36.36 -5.73
C ASN A 557 -13.27 35.57 -4.54
N VAL A 558 -13.99 35.43 -3.42
CA VAL A 558 -13.54 34.60 -2.28
C VAL A 558 -14.41 33.35 -2.20
N GLN A 559 -13.96 32.26 -2.84
CA GLN A 559 -14.65 30.97 -2.76
C GLN A 559 -13.92 30.05 -1.76
N LYS A 560 -14.55 29.82 -0.61
CA LYS A 560 -14.22 28.69 0.26
C LYS A 560 -14.76 27.43 -0.41
N ILE A 561 -13.90 26.73 -1.15
CA ILE A 561 -14.29 25.54 -1.92
C ILE A 561 -14.45 24.33 -0.98
N GLN A 562 -13.58 24.20 0.04
CA GLN A 562 -13.58 23.12 1.03
C GLN A 562 -13.08 23.62 2.41
N PRO A 563 -13.36 22.92 3.54
CA PRO A 563 -12.93 23.35 4.88
C PRO A 563 -11.40 23.45 5.06
N SER A 564 -10.60 22.82 4.19
CA SER A 564 -9.12 22.82 4.19
C SER A 564 -8.49 23.54 3.00
N PHE A 565 -9.30 24.05 2.06
CA PHE A 565 -8.84 24.69 0.81
C PHE A 565 -9.48 26.06 0.59
N GLY A 566 -8.65 27.07 0.36
CA GLY A 566 -9.09 28.42 -0.03
C GLY A 566 -8.40 28.88 -1.32
N LEU A 567 -9.16 29.51 -2.22
CA LEU A 567 -8.64 30.21 -3.38
C LEU A 567 -8.97 31.69 -3.26
N ILE A 568 -7.97 32.56 -3.42
CA ILE A 568 -8.11 34.00 -3.32
C ILE A 568 -7.47 34.66 -4.54
N SER A 569 -8.23 35.50 -5.24
CA SER A 569 -7.68 36.36 -6.29
C SER A 569 -6.97 37.56 -5.67
N VAL A 570 -5.67 37.70 -5.94
CA VAL A 570 -4.86 38.84 -5.53
C VAL A 570 -5.08 39.96 -6.55
N PRO A 571 -5.40 41.20 -6.11
CA PRO A 571 -5.56 42.33 -7.01
C PRO A 571 -4.24 42.66 -7.72
N PHE A 572 -4.31 43.52 -8.74
CA PHE A 572 -3.11 44.06 -9.38
C PHE A 572 -2.23 44.79 -8.34
N LEU A 573 -0.93 44.51 -8.36
CA LEU A 573 0.07 45.18 -7.51
C LEU A 573 1.20 45.74 -8.37
N ASP A 574 1.48 47.03 -8.21
CA ASP A 574 2.65 47.66 -8.80
C ASP A 574 3.92 47.30 -8.00
N VAL A 575 5.09 47.55 -8.61
CA VAL A 575 6.39 47.30 -7.96
C VAL A 575 6.52 48.17 -6.71
N GLY A 576 6.64 47.54 -5.54
CA GLY A 576 6.69 48.21 -4.23
C GLY A 576 5.40 48.13 -3.42
N ASP A 577 4.29 47.72 -4.03
CA ASP A 577 3.01 47.57 -3.33
C ASP A 577 2.93 46.27 -2.52
N SER A 578 2.09 46.31 -1.49
CA SER A 578 1.76 45.13 -0.68
C SER A 578 0.27 44.97 -0.50
N TRP A 579 -0.21 43.74 -0.61
CA TRP A 579 -1.58 43.36 -0.30
C TRP A 579 -1.60 42.35 0.84
N SER A 580 -2.58 42.47 1.74
CA SER A 580 -2.71 41.57 2.88
C SER A 580 -4.15 41.08 3.07
N CYS A 581 -4.31 39.80 3.37
CA CYS A 581 -5.57 39.22 3.84
C CYS A 581 -5.38 38.53 5.19
N LYS A 582 -6.47 38.36 5.94
CA LYS A 582 -6.50 37.68 7.24
C LYS A 582 -7.28 36.38 7.11
N LEU A 583 -6.62 35.26 7.35
CA LEU A 583 -7.22 33.93 7.41
C LEU A 583 -7.72 33.66 8.82
N LYS A 584 -8.98 33.28 9.00
CA LYS A 584 -9.53 32.81 10.28
C LYS A 584 -9.54 31.28 10.28
N ILE A 585 -8.76 30.65 11.16
CA ILE A 585 -8.62 29.20 11.27
C ILE A 585 -9.08 28.77 12.66
N ARG A 586 -9.89 27.72 12.78
CA ARG A 586 -10.37 27.18 14.07
C ARG A 586 -9.91 25.75 14.26
N TRP A 587 -9.40 25.44 15.45
CA TRP A 587 -9.07 24.09 15.89
C TRP A 587 -10.18 23.54 16.78
N ASN A 588 -10.72 22.39 16.41
CA ASN A 588 -11.69 21.66 17.25
C ASN A 588 -10.99 20.65 18.17
N ARG A 589 -9.78 20.20 17.80
CA ARG A 589 -8.93 19.31 18.60
C ARG A 589 -7.46 19.73 18.52
N PRO A 590 -6.64 19.44 19.54
CA PRO A 590 -5.22 19.76 19.50
C PRO A 590 -4.52 18.94 18.42
N LYS A 591 -4.02 19.61 17.38
CA LYS A 591 -3.40 18.97 16.21
C LYS A 591 -2.45 19.93 15.47
N PRO A 592 -1.25 19.48 15.08
CA PRO A 592 -0.35 20.25 14.22
C PRO A 592 -0.81 20.20 12.76
N ILE A 593 -0.68 21.32 12.04
CA ILE A 593 -0.96 21.41 10.61
C ILE A 593 0.20 22.11 9.88
N MET A 594 0.39 21.78 8.61
CA MET A 594 1.14 22.59 7.64
C MET A 594 0.16 23.42 6.83
N LEU A 595 0.30 24.74 6.88
CA LEU A 595 -0.35 25.63 5.92
C LEU A 595 0.58 25.81 4.74
N TYR A 596 0.12 25.48 3.53
CA TYR A 596 0.81 25.75 2.27
C TYR A 596 0.08 26.85 1.52
N ALA A 597 0.77 27.95 1.25
CA ALA A 597 0.29 29.06 0.45
C ALA A 597 1.07 29.11 -0.87
N SER A 598 0.36 29.11 -1.99
CA SER A 598 0.91 29.06 -3.34
C SER A 598 0.32 30.21 -4.16
N LEU A 599 1.14 31.20 -4.49
CA LEU A 599 0.79 32.32 -5.35
C LEU A 599 1.24 32.03 -6.77
N GLY A 600 0.35 32.12 -7.76
CA GLY A 600 0.73 32.11 -9.18
C GLY A 600 0.35 33.43 -9.83
N TYR A 601 1.28 34.12 -10.49
CA TYR A 601 1.05 35.43 -11.11
C TYR A 601 1.82 35.62 -12.42
N TYR A 602 1.43 36.63 -13.18
CA TYR A 602 2.10 37.01 -14.43
C TYR A 602 2.92 38.29 -14.22
N PRO A 603 4.22 38.32 -14.60
CA PRO A 603 5.11 39.46 -14.40
C PRO A 603 4.98 40.58 -15.45
N GLN A 604 4.29 40.35 -16.58
CA GLN A 604 4.03 41.34 -17.63
C GLN A 604 2.60 41.20 -18.17
N SER A 605 2.01 42.32 -18.60
CA SER A 605 0.69 42.33 -19.24
C SER A 605 0.78 42.00 -20.74
N GLY A 606 0.43 40.77 -21.13
CA GLY A 606 0.27 40.40 -22.54
C GLY A 606 0.40 38.90 -22.78
N GLU A 607 -0.64 38.29 -23.35
CA GLU A 607 -0.77 36.88 -23.75
C GLU A 607 -0.53 35.77 -22.68
N PRO A 608 -1.44 34.79 -22.57
CA PRO A 608 -1.31 33.67 -21.63
C PRO A 608 -0.17 32.68 -21.94
N SER A 609 0.64 32.96 -22.97
CA SER A 609 1.82 32.19 -23.40
C SER A 609 3.08 32.52 -22.61
N LEU A 610 3.08 33.59 -21.78
CA LEU A 610 4.21 33.95 -20.91
C LEU A 610 4.16 33.18 -19.58
N GLN A 611 5.35 32.71 -19.16
CA GLN A 611 5.61 31.85 -18.00
C GLN A 611 4.99 32.41 -16.71
N LYS A 612 4.02 31.68 -16.14
CA LYS A 612 3.43 31.98 -14.84
C LYS A 612 4.50 31.75 -13.76
N VAL A 613 4.75 32.76 -12.93
CA VAL A 613 5.70 32.63 -11.82
C VAL A 613 4.95 32.14 -10.60
N HIS A 614 5.48 31.12 -9.95
CA HIS A 614 4.92 30.56 -8.73
C HIS A 614 5.78 30.91 -7.51
N VAL A 615 5.11 31.24 -6.40
CA VAL A 615 5.75 31.50 -5.11
C VAL A 615 5.06 30.64 -4.07
N HIS A 616 5.84 29.77 -3.43
CA HIS A 616 5.34 28.87 -2.42
C HIS A 616 5.90 29.24 -1.05
N LYS A 617 5.03 29.29 -0.04
CA LYS A 617 5.42 29.44 1.36
C LYS A 617 4.64 28.45 2.22
N SER A 618 5.33 27.86 3.19
CA SER A 618 4.69 26.98 4.17
C SER A 618 4.94 27.49 5.59
N LEU A 619 3.96 27.24 6.48
CA LEU A 619 4.03 27.55 7.90
C LEU A 619 3.41 26.42 8.72
N GLN A 620 4.17 25.90 9.68
CA GLN A 620 3.66 24.92 10.64
C GLN A 620 2.95 25.66 11.79
N ILE A 621 1.71 25.26 12.09
CA ILE A 621 0.92 25.83 13.18
C ILE A 621 0.43 24.69 14.08
N GLU A 622 0.65 24.82 15.38
CA GLU A 622 0.21 23.84 16.37
C GLU A 622 -1.02 24.35 17.13
N GLY A 623 -2.14 23.65 17.01
CA GLY A 623 -3.29 23.89 17.88
C GLY A 623 -3.04 23.29 19.27
N LYS A 624 -2.86 24.15 20.27
CA LYS A 624 -2.58 23.77 21.67
C LYS A 624 -3.85 23.83 22.53
N THR A 625 -3.93 22.95 23.51
CA THR A 625 -5.03 22.98 24.50
C THR A 625 -4.83 24.16 25.46
N ALA A 626 -5.80 25.06 25.53
CA ALA A 626 -5.73 26.25 26.39
C ALA A 626 -5.78 25.92 27.89
N LEU A 627 -6.73 25.07 28.28
CA LEU A 627 -7.07 24.78 29.68
C LEU A 627 -7.14 23.27 29.90
N THR A 628 -6.55 22.81 30.99
CA THR A 628 -6.66 21.41 31.43
C THR A 628 -7.60 21.34 32.62
N ILE A 629 -8.69 20.58 32.49
CA ILE A 629 -9.71 20.41 33.54
C ILE A 629 -9.53 19.05 34.20
N ASN A 630 -9.32 19.05 35.51
CA ASN A 630 -9.25 17.88 36.37
C ASN A 630 -10.39 17.91 37.38
N HIS A 631 -10.81 16.74 37.87
CA HIS A 631 -11.86 16.62 38.88
C HIS A 631 -11.43 15.70 40.02
N ARG A 632 -11.93 15.96 41.24
CA ARG A 632 -11.69 15.12 42.41
C ARG A 632 -12.91 15.10 43.33
N HIS A 633 -13.41 13.92 43.65
CA HIS A 633 -14.43 13.75 44.68
C HIS A 633 -13.83 13.71 46.08
N MET A 634 -14.48 14.40 47.02
CA MET A 634 -14.15 14.42 48.44
C MET A 634 -15.41 14.26 49.28
N LEU A 635 -15.25 13.69 50.46
CA LEU A 635 -16.31 13.61 51.46
C LEU A 635 -16.46 14.97 52.18
N PRO A 636 -17.64 15.26 52.77
CA PRO A 636 -17.81 16.46 53.57
C PRO A 636 -16.85 16.50 54.76
N PHE A 637 -16.49 17.72 55.17
CA PHE A 637 -15.60 17.91 56.31
C PHE A 637 -16.19 17.28 57.59
N ARG A 638 -15.41 16.42 58.27
CA ARG A 638 -15.79 15.71 59.51
C ARG A 638 -16.96 14.72 59.37
N GLN A 639 -17.28 14.27 58.17
CA GLN A 639 -18.29 13.24 57.92
C GLN A 639 -17.68 12.09 57.12
N ASP A 640 -17.82 10.87 57.64
CA ASP A 640 -17.28 9.67 57.02
C ASP A 640 -18.37 8.59 56.90
N PRO A 641 -18.92 8.38 55.68
CA PRO A 641 -19.85 7.29 55.41
C PRO A 641 -19.11 5.98 55.15
N LEU A 642 -19.62 4.88 55.70
CA LEU A 642 -19.08 3.55 55.43
C LEU A 642 -19.44 3.09 54.03
N LEU A 643 -18.51 3.19 53.08
CA LEU A 643 -18.70 2.74 51.71
C LEU A 643 -18.07 1.37 51.52
N LEU A 644 -18.88 0.36 51.20
CA LEU A 644 -18.45 -1.03 51.16
C LEU A 644 -17.49 -1.31 49.99
N SER A 645 -17.61 -0.55 48.90
CA SER A 645 -16.66 -0.54 47.78
C SER A 645 -15.22 -0.25 48.19
N LYS A 646 -14.99 0.62 49.19
CA LYS A 646 -13.63 0.96 49.66
C LYS A 646 -12.95 -0.18 50.44
N ILE A 647 -13.72 -1.18 50.88
CA ILE A 647 -13.22 -2.30 51.71
C ILE A 647 -12.69 -3.44 50.83
N LYS A 648 -13.17 -3.57 49.59
CA LYS A 648 -12.64 -4.54 48.62
C LYS A 648 -11.36 -3.98 48.01
N SER A 649 -10.20 -4.54 48.36
CA SER A 649 -8.92 -4.16 47.74
C SER A 649 -8.93 -4.53 46.25
N VAL A 650 -9.16 -3.56 45.38
CA VAL A 650 -8.90 -3.70 43.94
C VAL A 650 -7.41 -3.40 43.73
N SER A 651 -6.72 -4.31 43.06
CA SER A 651 -5.27 -4.36 42.87
C SER A 651 -4.75 -3.46 41.73
N GLU A 652 -5.43 -2.36 41.40
CA GLU A 652 -4.95 -1.37 40.42
C GLU A 652 -4.96 0.05 40.98
N PRO A 653 -3.81 0.76 41.01
CA PRO A 653 -3.68 2.08 41.62
C PRO A 653 -4.34 3.23 40.83
N ASP A 654 -4.70 3.02 39.55
CA ASP A 654 -5.16 4.09 38.65
C ASP A 654 -6.68 4.19 38.47
N LEU A 655 -7.44 3.21 39.00
CA LEU A 655 -8.91 3.22 39.00
C LEU A 655 -9.40 2.83 40.39
N ILE A 656 -9.24 3.71 41.38
CA ILE A 656 -10.06 3.61 42.58
C ILE A 656 -11.49 3.90 42.12
N PRO A 657 -12.44 2.94 42.14
CA PRO A 657 -13.83 3.26 41.86
C PRO A 657 -14.30 4.18 42.98
N GLN A 658 -14.29 5.48 42.73
CA GLN A 658 -14.85 6.46 43.65
C GLN A 658 -16.33 6.13 43.76
N SER A 659 -16.78 5.88 44.97
CA SER A 659 -18.18 5.69 45.31
C SER A 659 -18.69 6.91 46.04
N LEU A 660 -19.90 7.34 45.68
CA LEU A 660 -20.61 8.44 46.33
C LEU A 660 -21.62 7.87 47.31
N ALA A 661 -21.78 8.54 48.44
CA ALA A 661 -22.79 8.17 49.42
C ALA A 661 -24.17 8.64 48.96
N LEU A 662 -25.12 7.70 48.84
CA LEU A 662 -26.52 7.96 48.49
C LEU A 662 -27.19 8.88 49.51
N LYS A 663 -27.94 9.89 49.04
CA LYS A 663 -28.67 10.89 49.87
C LYS A 663 -27.79 11.69 50.84
N GLU A 664 -26.48 11.64 50.68
CA GLU A 664 -25.53 12.40 51.46
C GLU A 664 -24.85 13.46 50.59
N LEU A 665 -24.30 14.49 51.23
CA LEU A 665 -23.53 15.53 50.57
C LEU A 665 -22.20 14.93 50.10
N ASN A 666 -21.84 15.12 48.83
CA ASN A 666 -20.52 14.78 48.31
C ASN A 666 -19.91 16.04 47.68
N MET A 667 -18.61 16.25 47.83
CA MET A 667 -17.91 17.42 47.31
C MET A 667 -17.19 17.06 46.01
N LEU A 668 -17.41 17.81 44.95
CA LEU A 668 -16.70 17.70 43.67
C LEU A 668 -15.83 18.93 43.49
N ILE A 669 -14.51 18.74 43.47
CA ILE A 669 -13.55 19.80 43.21
C ILE A 669 -13.16 19.74 41.74
N ILE A 670 -13.40 20.81 41.01
CA ILE A 670 -12.93 21.01 39.64
C ILE A 670 -11.72 21.93 39.68
N SER A 671 -10.61 21.40 39.19
CA SER A 671 -9.33 22.07 39.03
C SER A 671 -9.14 22.44 37.56
N VAL A 672 -9.03 23.72 37.25
CA VAL A 672 -8.74 24.23 35.91
C VAL A 672 -7.33 24.79 35.93
N LYS A 673 -6.44 24.27 35.08
CA LYS A 673 -5.07 24.77 34.93
C LYS A 673 -4.90 25.48 33.58
N ASN A 674 -4.32 26.67 33.59
CA ASN A 674 -3.87 27.32 32.35
C ASN A 674 -2.65 26.60 31.79
N SER A 675 -2.83 25.92 30.66
CA SER A 675 -1.78 25.17 29.95
C SER A 675 -1.28 25.92 28.70
N SER A 676 -1.77 27.14 28.46
CA SER A 676 -1.31 28.01 27.39
C SER A 676 -0.15 28.90 27.83
N GLU A 677 0.52 29.50 26.85
CA GLU A 677 1.61 30.47 27.05
C GLU A 677 1.09 31.90 27.30
N VAL A 678 -0.23 32.10 27.27
CA VAL A 678 -0.90 33.41 27.31
C VAL A 678 -1.84 33.47 28.52
N PRO A 679 -2.00 34.63 29.19
CA PRO A 679 -3.01 34.80 30.22
C PRO A 679 -4.44 34.70 29.65
N LEU A 680 -5.32 34.02 30.40
CA LEU A 680 -6.71 33.76 30.00
C LEU A 680 -7.67 34.36 31.04
N ARG A 681 -8.82 34.89 30.61
CA ARG A 681 -9.89 35.36 31.50
C ARG A 681 -11.00 34.32 31.58
N LEU A 682 -11.27 33.80 32.78
CA LEU A 682 -12.39 32.91 33.05
C LEU A 682 -13.67 33.73 33.28
N LEU A 683 -14.75 33.40 32.57
CA LEU A 683 -16.03 34.13 32.59
C LEU A 683 -17.09 33.41 33.42
N SER A 684 -17.25 32.10 33.22
CA SER A 684 -18.21 31.29 33.97
C SER A 684 -17.84 29.82 33.97
N ILE A 685 -18.28 29.10 35.00
CA ILE A 685 -18.20 27.64 35.09
C ILE A 685 -19.58 27.05 35.38
N SER A 686 -19.97 26.01 34.65
CA SER A 686 -21.24 25.29 34.86
C SER A 686 -21.04 23.78 34.71
N ILE A 687 -21.97 23.01 35.27
CA ILE A 687 -22.06 21.56 35.09
C ILE A 687 -23.39 21.26 34.40
N GLU A 688 -23.31 20.87 33.13
CA GLU A 688 -24.46 20.49 32.30
C GLU A 688 -24.76 19.00 32.48
N THR A 689 -25.92 18.67 33.03
CA THR A 689 -26.41 17.29 33.15
C THR A 689 -27.09 16.85 31.86
N GLU A 690 -26.62 15.77 31.23
CA GLU A 690 -27.12 15.29 29.92
C GLU A 690 -28.55 14.73 29.97
N GLU A 691 -29.01 14.26 31.13
CA GLU A 691 -30.34 13.67 31.32
C GLU A 691 -31.01 14.28 32.57
N ASN A 692 -32.19 14.89 32.39
CA ASN A 692 -32.94 15.59 33.45
C ASN A 692 -33.71 14.62 34.38
N ASN A 693 -33.07 13.52 34.81
CA ASN A 693 -33.75 12.43 35.52
C ASN A 693 -33.86 12.62 37.05
N GLY A 694 -33.49 13.78 37.60
CA GLY A 694 -33.52 14.02 39.06
C GLY A 694 -32.60 13.09 39.88
N ALA A 695 -31.77 12.29 39.19
CA ALA A 695 -30.92 11.27 39.79
C ALA A 695 -29.79 11.85 40.63
N CYS A 696 -29.36 13.07 40.32
CA CYS A 696 -28.31 13.80 41.03
C CYS A 696 -28.60 15.30 41.05
N ILE A 697 -28.40 15.94 42.19
CA ILE A 697 -28.51 17.40 42.37
C ILE A 697 -27.09 17.95 42.51
N VAL A 698 -26.75 18.95 41.69
CA VAL A 698 -25.46 19.65 41.71
C VAL A 698 -25.68 21.12 42.07
N GLN A 699 -24.99 21.61 43.10
CA GLN A 699 -25.12 22.99 43.58
C GLN A 699 -23.74 23.66 43.77
N PRO A 700 -23.52 24.88 43.23
CA PRO A 700 -24.36 25.59 42.23
C PRO A 700 -24.27 24.92 40.84
N GLN A 701 -25.35 24.97 40.04
CA GLN A 701 -25.34 24.38 38.68
C GLN A 701 -24.56 25.23 37.67
N GLN A 702 -24.60 26.56 37.85
CA GLN A 702 -23.86 27.54 37.06
C GLN A 702 -23.41 28.67 37.98
N GLU A 703 -22.19 29.16 37.76
CA GLU A 703 -21.67 30.36 38.40
C GLU A 703 -21.02 31.26 37.35
N GLU A 704 -21.51 32.51 37.28
CA GLU A 704 -20.89 33.57 36.50
C GLU A 704 -20.02 34.43 37.40
N PHE A 705 -18.76 34.65 37.00
CA PHE A 705 -17.84 35.44 37.79
C PHE A 705 -18.12 36.93 37.57
N ARG A 706 -18.56 37.63 38.63
CA ARG A 706 -18.85 39.09 38.59
C ARG A 706 -17.66 39.94 38.11
N LYS A 707 -16.43 39.46 38.35
CA LYS A 707 -15.20 40.00 37.76
C LYS A 707 -14.48 38.83 37.09
N PRO A 708 -14.14 38.93 35.79
CA PRO A 708 -13.39 37.88 35.09
C PRO A 708 -12.09 37.60 35.83
N ILE A 709 -11.82 36.32 36.09
CA ILE A 709 -10.61 35.90 36.80
C ILE A 709 -9.50 35.81 35.77
N VAL A 710 -8.49 36.66 35.88
CA VAL A 710 -7.27 36.57 35.05
C VAL A 710 -6.45 35.40 35.55
N HIS A 711 -6.17 34.47 34.66
CA HIS A 711 -5.54 33.19 34.94
C HIS A 711 -4.23 33.11 34.18
N VAL A 712 -3.11 33.15 34.91
CA VAL A 712 -1.76 33.24 34.35
C VAL A 712 -1.28 31.84 33.92
N PRO A 713 -0.41 31.69 32.90
CA PRO A 713 0.17 30.40 32.53
C PRO A 713 0.67 29.58 33.74
N GLY A 714 0.22 28.33 33.83
CA GLY A 714 0.60 27.40 34.89
C GLY A 714 -0.21 27.49 36.20
N GLU A 715 -0.99 28.55 36.41
CA GLU A 715 -1.84 28.71 37.58
C GLU A 715 -2.99 27.69 37.58
N GLU A 716 -3.49 27.32 38.78
CA GLU A 716 -4.60 26.39 38.96
C GLU A 716 -5.77 27.05 39.70
N PHE A 717 -6.91 27.22 39.02
CA PHE A 717 -8.17 27.67 39.60
C PHE A 717 -8.98 26.47 40.12
N LYS A 718 -9.49 26.53 41.35
CA LYS A 718 -10.29 25.46 41.96
C LYS A 718 -11.69 25.93 42.29
N LYS A 719 -12.69 25.23 41.80
CA LYS A 719 -14.10 25.42 42.16
C LYS A 719 -14.67 24.17 42.81
N VAL A 720 -15.49 24.37 43.84
CA VAL A 720 -16.12 23.29 44.60
C VAL A 720 -17.61 23.27 44.32
N PHE A 721 -18.13 22.08 44.01
CA PHE A 721 -19.54 21.79 43.75
C PHE A 721 -20.03 20.75 44.77
N VAL A 722 -21.27 20.90 45.23
CA VAL A 722 -21.94 19.92 46.09
C VAL A 722 -22.77 19.01 45.20
N VAL A 723 -22.59 17.70 45.35
CA VAL A 723 -23.23 16.65 44.55
C VAL A 723 -24.03 15.75 45.49
N VAL A 724 -25.34 15.66 45.29
CA VAL A 724 -26.25 14.82 46.08
C VAL A 724 -26.90 13.79 45.16
N PRO A 725 -26.48 12.52 45.23
CA PRO A 725 -27.12 11.46 44.46
C PRO A 725 -28.41 10.98 45.15
N ASN A 726 -29.51 10.90 44.39
CA ASN A 726 -30.83 10.48 44.87
C ASN A 726 -31.17 9.03 44.51
N VAL A 727 -30.48 8.46 43.52
CA VAL A 727 -30.73 7.11 43.00
C VAL A 727 -29.50 6.24 43.20
N ASN A 728 -29.72 5.03 43.72
CA ASN A 728 -28.68 4.02 43.84
C ASN A 728 -28.37 3.43 42.44
N CYS A 729 -27.16 3.63 41.93
CA CYS A 729 -26.78 3.20 40.58
C CYS A 729 -25.27 2.99 40.45
N THR A 730 -24.86 2.10 39.54
CA THR A 730 -23.45 1.72 39.35
C THR A 730 -22.68 2.63 38.37
N LYS A 731 -23.41 3.41 37.55
CA LYS A 731 -22.86 4.34 36.57
C LYS A 731 -23.65 5.65 36.58
N LEU A 732 -23.45 6.46 37.61
CA LEU A 732 -24.06 7.78 37.68
C LEU A 732 -23.33 8.74 36.74
N LYS A 733 -24.04 9.26 35.74
CA LYS A 733 -23.56 10.35 34.89
C LYS A 733 -23.80 11.69 35.60
N ILE A 734 -22.74 12.29 36.15
CA ILE A 734 -22.82 13.59 36.83
C ILE A 734 -23.02 14.74 35.81
N GLY A 735 -22.46 14.60 34.61
CA GLY A 735 -22.59 15.56 33.52
C GLY A 735 -21.25 16.05 32.98
N THR A 736 -21.30 17.13 32.21
CA THR A 736 -20.16 17.74 31.52
C THR A 736 -19.90 19.13 32.09
N VAL A 737 -18.66 19.39 32.48
CA VAL A 737 -18.19 20.70 32.92
C VAL A 737 -18.03 21.60 31.70
N SER A 738 -18.72 22.72 31.68
CA SER A 738 -18.62 23.74 30.64
C SER A 738 -17.98 25.00 31.21
N LEU A 739 -16.83 25.38 30.67
CA LEU A 739 -16.05 26.53 31.09
C LEU A 739 -15.95 27.55 29.96
N ARG A 740 -16.42 28.77 30.20
CA ARG A 740 -16.31 29.89 29.25
C ARG A 740 -15.12 30.77 29.58
N TRP A 741 -14.30 31.06 28.58
CA TRP A 741 -13.09 31.88 28.73
C TRP A 741 -12.78 32.69 27.46
N GLN A 742 -11.87 33.65 27.59
CA GLN A 742 -11.31 34.46 26.49
C GLN A 742 -9.85 34.81 26.79
N ARG A 743 -9.09 35.31 25.79
CA ARG A 743 -7.72 35.79 26.01
C ARG A 743 -7.71 37.11 26.81
N ASP A 744 -6.69 37.29 27.64
CA ASP A 744 -6.42 38.55 28.33
C ASP A 744 -5.59 39.46 27.42
N GLY A 745 -6.21 40.45 26.78
CA GLY A 745 -5.51 41.35 25.85
C GLY A 745 -6.31 41.82 24.63
N ASP A 746 -7.49 41.25 24.36
CA ASP A 746 -8.39 41.71 23.29
C ASP A 746 -9.03 43.07 23.66
N GLN A 747 -8.27 44.15 23.52
CA GLN A 747 -8.76 45.51 23.36
C GLN A 747 -8.19 46.04 22.05
N PHE A 748 -8.98 46.06 20.97
CA PHE A 748 -9.06 47.16 20.00
C PHE A 748 -10.20 46.89 18.99
N ASP A 749 -10.94 47.97 18.74
CA ASP A 749 -11.97 48.22 17.73
C ASP A 749 -13.32 47.49 17.81
N SER A 750 -14.30 48.31 18.21
CA SER A 750 -15.73 48.17 18.07
C SER A 750 -16.16 47.68 16.67
N CYS A 751 -16.37 46.38 16.49
CA CYS A 751 -17.53 45.85 15.74
C CYS A 751 -17.71 44.32 15.80
N ASP A 752 -16.72 43.53 16.22
CA ASP A 752 -16.84 42.06 16.17
C ASP A 752 -16.91 41.42 17.57
N ASN A 753 -17.91 40.56 17.77
CA ASN A 753 -18.12 39.78 18.99
C ASN A 753 -16.81 39.09 19.42
N VAL A 754 -16.25 39.50 20.57
CA VAL A 754 -15.09 38.83 21.20
C VAL A 754 -15.41 37.34 21.28
N SER A 755 -14.60 36.51 20.62
CA SER A 755 -14.88 35.08 20.47
C SER A 755 -14.69 34.36 21.81
N GLN A 756 -15.75 34.32 22.62
CA GLN A 756 -15.80 33.54 23.84
C GLN A 756 -15.67 32.05 23.47
N VAL A 757 -14.70 31.37 24.06
CA VAL A 757 -14.48 29.95 23.83
C VAL A 757 -15.11 29.17 24.98
N THR A 758 -15.84 28.10 24.65
CA THR A 758 -16.40 27.18 25.64
C THR A 758 -15.64 25.85 25.58
N THR A 759 -14.92 25.52 26.64
CA THR A 759 -14.25 24.22 26.79
C THR A 759 -15.15 23.29 27.59
N LYS A 760 -15.43 22.10 27.05
CA LYS A 760 -16.27 21.07 27.68
C LYS A 760 -15.42 19.89 28.16
N HIS A 761 -15.68 19.38 29.36
CA HIS A 761 -15.01 18.21 29.94
C HIS A 761 -16.04 17.27 30.58
N ARG A 762 -16.17 16.05 30.04
CA ARG A 762 -17.09 15.03 30.57
C ARG A 762 -16.52 14.43 31.85
N ILE A 763 -17.31 14.44 32.93
CA ILE A 763 -16.94 13.77 34.18
C ILE A 763 -17.19 12.26 34.01
N PRO A 764 -16.24 11.38 34.41
CA PRO A 764 -16.43 9.92 34.39
C PRO A 764 -17.62 9.46 35.22
N ASP A 765 -18.20 8.32 34.83
CA ASP A 765 -19.32 7.73 35.55
C ASP A 765 -18.88 7.21 36.93
N VAL A 766 -19.68 7.50 37.96
CA VAL A 766 -19.34 7.21 39.36
C VAL A 766 -20.34 6.24 39.98
N ASN A 767 -19.88 5.33 40.84
CA ASN A 767 -20.76 4.40 41.56
C ASN A 767 -21.44 5.10 42.74
N VAL A 768 -22.71 4.82 43.00
CA VAL A 768 -23.45 5.35 44.16
C VAL A 768 -23.80 4.16 45.06
N GLU A 769 -23.55 4.29 46.36
CA GLU A 769 -23.85 3.25 47.34
C GLU A 769 -24.60 3.85 48.53
N LEU A 770 -25.54 3.08 49.10
CA LEU A 770 -26.16 3.44 50.38
C LEU A 770 -25.19 3.04 51.52
N PRO A 771 -24.66 4.00 52.30
CA PRO A 771 -23.75 3.67 53.38
C PRO A 771 -24.52 3.08 54.58
N PRO A 772 -24.22 1.86 55.06
CA PRO A 772 -24.92 1.28 56.22
C PRO A 772 -24.74 2.10 57.51
N LEU A 773 -23.58 2.75 57.69
CA LEU A 773 -23.28 3.60 58.84
C LEU A 773 -22.68 4.92 58.35
N VAL A 774 -23.08 6.03 58.98
CA VAL A 774 -22.48 7.36 58.75
C VAL A 774 -21.98 7.92 60.07
N VAL A 775 -20.69 8.26 60.13
CA VAL A 775 -20.05 8.86 61.31
C VAL A 775 -19.85 10.35 61.09
N ARG A 776 -20.33 11.17 62.01
CA ARG A 776 -20.17 12.64 62.00
C ARG A 776 -19.47 13.08 63.27
N LEU A 777 -18.43 13.90 63.11
CA LEU A 777 -17.70 14.50 64.22
C LEU A 777 -18.13 15.95 64.40
N GLU A 778 -18.72 16.26 65.54
CA GLU A 778 -19.06 17.63 65.90
C GLU A 778 -18.04 18.14 66.93
N CYS A 779 -17.35 19.21 66.54
CA CYS A 779 -16.39 19.91 67.38
C CYS A 779 -16.57 21.39 67.15
N ALA A 780 -16.35 22.20 68.18
CA ALA A 780 -16.33 23.65 68.07
C ALA A 780 -15.37 24.11 66.94
N PRO A 781 -15.68 25.22 66.25
CA PRO A 781 -14.84 25.74 65.16
C PRO A 781 -13.45 26.18 65.65
N HIS A 782 -13.36 26.59 66.92
CA HIS A 782 -12.13 26.91 67.61
C HIS A 782 -12.25 26.51 69.09
N ALA A 783 -11.12 26.35 69.76
CA ALA A 783 -11.05 26.15 71.21
C ALA A 783 -10.22 27.25 71.87
N ILE A 784 -10.29 27.34 73.20
CA ILE A 784 -9.54 28.33 73.99
C ILE A 784 -8.74 27.55 75.04
N LEU A 785 -7.47 27.92 75.21
CA LEU A 785 -6.57 27.27 76.17
C LEU A 785 -7.22 27.16 77.55
N GLY A 786 -7.21 25.96 78.13
CA GLY A 786 -7.78 25.69 79.46
C GLY A 786 -9.31 25.65 79.56
N ASN A 787 -10.06 26.05 78.52
CA ASN A 787 -11.52 25.99 78.55
C ASN A 787 -12.02 24.64 77.99
N PRO A 788 -12.86 23.91 78.75
CA PRO A 788 -13.45 22.67 78.27
C PRO A 788 -14.43 22.93 77.11
N PHE A 789 -14.40 22.08 76.09
CA PHE A 789 -15.39 22.06 75.00
C PHE A 789 -15.86 20.63 74.73
N VAL A 790 -17.05 20.52 74.12
CA VAL A 790 -17.67 19.23 73.77
C VAL A 790 -17.18 18.79 72.39
N TYR A 791 -16.71 17.55 72.32
CA TYR A 791 -16.42 16.83 71.07
C TYR A 791 -17.35 15.63 70.98
N SER A 792 -18.28 15.61 70.03
CA SER A 792 -19.26 14.54 69.88
C SER A 792 -19.06 13.72 68.61
N VAL A 793 -19.26 12.41 68.73
CA VAL A 793 -19.22 11.44 67.64
C VAL A 793 -20.64 10.91 67.47
N LYS A 794 -21.29 11.33 66.37
CA LYS A 794 -22.64 10.87 66.01
C LYS A 794 -22.53 9.72 65.02
N ILE A 795 -23.06 8.56 65.41
CA ILE A 795 -23.07 7.35 64.59
C ILE A 795 -24.50 7.12 64.16
N HIS A 796 -24.78 7.29 62.88
CA HIS A 796 -26.09 7.05 62.30
C HIS A 796 -26.15 5.68 61.65
N ASN A 797 -27.08 4.83 62.09
CA ASN A 797 -27.38 3.55 61.47
C ASN A 797 -28.49 3.74 60.44
N GLN A 798 -28.16 3.57 59.16
CA GLN A 798 -29.11 3.67 58.03
C GLN A 798 -29.67 2.29 57.63
N THR A 799 -29.33 1.23 58.36
CA THR A 799 -29.84 -0.13 58.10
C THR A 799 -31.09 -0.43 58.91
N GLU A 800 -31.86 -1.40 58.44
CA GLU A 800 -33.03 -1.94 59.13
C GLU A 800 -32.65 -2.90 60.27
N PHE A 801 -31.36 -3.13 60.49
CA PHE A 801 -30.84 -4.07 61.48
C PHE A 801 -30.11 -3.35 62.61
N LEU A 802 -30.08 -3.98 63.79
CA LEU A 802 -29.21 -3.56 64.88
C LEU A 802 -27.74 -3.68 64.42
N GLN A 803 -26.94 -2.65 64.67
CA GLN A 803 -25.50 -2.64 64.33
C GLN A 803 -24.67 -2.58 65.61
N ASP A 804 -23.71 -3.50 65.73
CA ASP A 804 -22.71 -3.53 66.78
C ASP A 804 -21.45 -2.77 66.35
N VAL A 805 -21.16 -1.69 67.07
CA VAL A 805 -20.09 -0.75 66.73
C VAL A 805 -19.15 -0.61 67.91
N LYS A 806 -17.89 -1.00 67.72
CA LYS A 806 -16.84 -0.79 68.69
C LYS A 806 -16.19 0.57 68.44
N CYS A 807 -16.18 1.42 69.46
CA CYS A 807 -15.59 2.76 69.40
C CYS A 807 -14.42 2.83 70.37
N SER A 808 -13.31 3.41 69.93
CA SER A 808 -12.20 3.74 70.84
C SER A 808 -11.65 5.15 70.58
N LEU A 809 -11.26 5.80 71.67
CA LEU A 809 -10.62 7.11 71.68
C LEU A 809 -9.14 6.92 72.04
N SER A 810 -8.25 7.43 71.19
CA SER A 810 -6.81 7.47 71.49
C SER A 810 -6.46 8.70 72.32
N ASP A 811 -5.49 8.55 73.22
CA ASP A 811 -4.99 9.66 74.02
C ASP A 811 -4.21 10.66 73.16
N SER A 812 -4.39 11.95 73.42
CA SER A 812 -3.65 13.04 72.78
C SER A 812 -2.89 13.81 73.83
N GLN A 813 -1.59 14.03 73.63
CA GLN A 813 -0.76 14.82 74.55
C GLN A 813 -1.19 16.30 74.62
N SER A 814 -1.99 16.75 73.67
CA SER A 814 -2.46 18.14 73.56
C SER A 814 -3.80 18.41 74.27
N PHE A 815 -4.50 17.36 74.70
CA PHE A 815 -5.84 17.48 75.29
C PHE A 815 -6.01 16.56 76.50
N VAL A 816 -6.61 17.06 77.56
CA VAL A 816 -7.20 16.20 78.59
C VAL A 816 -8.60 15.82 78.13
N SER A 817 -8.88 14.52 78.03
CA SER A 817 -10.17 13.99 77.62
C SER A 817 -10.92 13.36 78.79
N SER A 818 -12.24 13.51 78.79
CA SER A 818 -13.15 12.82 79.71
C SER A 818 -14.32 12.25 78.91
N GLY A 819 -14.52 10.93 78.98
CA GLY A 819 -15.58 10.20 78.30
C GLY A 819 -15.25 8.70 78.12
N PRO A 820 -16.06 7.95 77.37
CA PRO A 820 -15.86 6.51 77.17
C PRO A 820 -14.67 6.21 76.23
N HIS A 821 -13.59 5.62 76.77
CA HIS A 821 -12.33 5.39 76.03
C HIS A 821 -12.35 4.17 75.08
N SER A 822 -13.04 3.09 75.43
CA SER A 822 -13.22 1.92 74.56
C SER A 822 -14.51 1.20 74.96
N ASP A 823 -15.50 1.20 74.07
CA ASP A 823 -16.80 0.57 74.34
C ASP A 823 -17.39 -0.07 73.07
N THR A 824 -18.22 -1.09 73.27
CA THR A 824 -19.00 -1.73 72.20
C THR A 824 -20.45 -1.35 72.36
N ILE A 825 -20.98 -0.62 71.38
CA ILE A 825 -22.30 0.00 71.45
C ILE A 825 -23.21 -0.62 70.40
N PHE A 826 -24.48 -0.79 70.77
CA PHE A 826 -25.52 -1.23 69.85
C PHE A 826 -26.32 -0.02 69.34
N VAL A 827 -26.29 0.21 68.04
CA VAL A 827 -27.02 1.31 67.39
C VAL A 827 -28.29 0.75 66.74
N LEU A 828 -29.46 1.19 67.22
CA LEU A 828 -30.76 0.72 66.74
C LEU A 828 -30.96 1.04 65.24
N PRO A 829 -31.78 0.26 64.51
CA PRO A 829 -32.14 0.54 63.11
C PRO A 829 -32.62 1.98 62.91
N ASN A 830 -32.18 2.63 61.82
CA ASN A 830 -32.58 3.99 61.44
C ASN A 830 -32.43 5.07 62.55
N SER A 831 -31.56 4.83 63.54
CA SER A 831 -31.35 5.72 64.69
C SER A 831 -29.97 6.37 64.67
N VAL A 832 -29.78 7.37 65.54
CA VAL A 832 -28.48 8.02 65.76
C VAL A 832 -28.07 7.79 67.20
N HIS A 833 -26.86 7.28 67.40
CA HIS A 833 -26.23 7.22 68.72
C HIS A 833 -25.15 8.30 68.84
N VAL A 834 -25.04 8.96 69.99
CA VAL A 834 -24.12 10.08 70.20
C VAL A 834 -23.19 9.79 71.36
N LEU A 835 -21.88 9.76 71.10
CA LEU A 835 -20.83 9.71 72.12
C LEU A 835 -20.29 11.11 72.33
N SER A 836 -20.28 11.59 73.56
CA SER A 836 -19.79 12.93 73.90
C SER A 836 -18.54 12.86 74.77
N TYR A 837 -17.52 13.62 74.37
CA TYR A 837 -16.24 13.76 75.06
C TYR A 837 -16.07 15.21 75.49
N MET A 838 -15.65 15.42 76.74
CA MET A 838 -15.19 16.72 77.20
C MET A 838 -13.69 16.82 76.99
N LEU A 839 -13.24 17.79 76.20
CA LEU A 839 -11.84 18.03 75.91
C LEU A 839 -11.38 19.36 76.50
N VAL A 840 -10.23 19.38 77.17
CA VAL A 840 -9.55 20.60 77.63
C VAL A 840 -8.21 20.72 76.90
N PRO A 841 -8.00 21.76 76.08
CA PRO A 841 -6.74 21.96 75.37
C PRO A 841 -5.63 22.43 76.31
N LEU A 842 -4.44 21.84 76.16
CA LEU A 842 -3.25 22.11 76.97
C LEU A 842 -2.19 22.96 76.25
N ALA A 843 -2.32 23.16 74.93
CA ALA A 843 -1.37 23.91 74.11
C ALA A 843 -2.11 24.93 73.20
N LEU A 844 -1.34 25.76 72.50
CA LEU A 844 -1.83 26.79 71.58
C LEU A 844 -1.58 26.40 70.12
N GLY A 845 -2.39 26.95 69.20
CA GLY A 845 -2.22 26.76 67.75
C GLY A 845 -3.06 25.62 67.16
N SER A 846 -2.67 25.11 65.99
CA SER A 846 -3.34 24.01 65.30
C SER A 846 -3.02 22.67 65.96
N LEU A 847 -3.94 22.15 66.77
CA LEU A 847 -3.74 20.91 67.52
C LEU A 847 -4.57 19.76 66.95
N GLN A 848 -4.01 18.56 66.99
CA GLN A 848 -4.69 17.33 66.57
C GLN A 848 -5.64 16.84 67.67
N LEU A 849 -6.94 16.77 67.35
CA LEU A 849 -7.96 16.17 68.18
C LEU A 849 -7.63 14.67 68.45
N PRO A 850 -8.01 14.14 69.62
CA PRO A 850 -7.95 12.70 69.92
C PRO A 850 -8.52 11.86 68.77
N ARG A 851 -7.75 10.88 68.26
CA ARG A 851 -8.23 10.05 67.13
C ARG A 851 -9.31 9.13 67.64
N VAL A 852 -10.48 9.24 67.02
CA VAL A 852 -11.63 8.35 67.23
C VAL A 852 -11.56 7.28 66.16
N THR A 853 -11.62 6.01 66.57
CA THR A 853 -11.73 4.88 65.65
C THR A 853 -13.07 4.20 65.88
N VAL A 854 -13.91 4.17 64.84
CA VAL A 854 -15.23 3.55 64.87
C VAL A 854 -15.19 2.30 64.01
N THR A 855 -15.28 1.12 64.60
CA THR A 855 -15.24 -0.16 63.87
C THR A 855 -16.60 -0.83 63.90
N SER A 856 -17.18 -1.09 62.73
CA SER A 856 -18.35 -1.95 62.61
C SER A 856 -17.90 -3.41 62.68
N VAL A 857 -18.46 -4.15 63.64
CA VAL A 857 -18.12 -5.56 63.83
C VAL A 857 -18.71 -6.41 62.71
N ARG A 858 -19.98 -6.18 62.34
CA ARG A 858 -20.66 -6.89 61.25
C ARG A 858 -19.96 -6.79 59.90
N TYR A 859 -19.43 -5.61 59.56
CA TYR A 859 -18.76 -5.37 58.28
C TYR A 859 -17.23 -5.51 58.34
N SER A 860 -16.68 -5.81 59.53
CA SER A 860 -15.23 -5.87 59.78
C SER A 860 -14.49 -4.63 59.26
N ALA A 861 -15.09 -3.46 59.40
CA ALA A 861 -14.65 -2.24 58.74
C ALA A 861 -14.42 -1.12 59.74
N GLY A 862 -13.23 -0.51 59.67
CA GLY A 862 -12.86 0.65 60.47
C GLY A 862 -13.10 1.97 59.73
N LEU A 863 -13.85 2.86 60.35
CA LEU A 863 -13.99 4.26 59.96
C LEU A 863 -13.00 5.07 60.80
N GLN A 864 -12.05 5.68 60.10
CA GLN A 864 -11.06 6.56 60.69
C GLN A 864 -11.17 7.93 60.02
N PRO A 865 -11.59 8.96 60.77
CA PRO A 865 -11.63 10.33 60.26
C PRO A 865 -10.27 10.76 59.72
N SER A 866 -10.27 11.48 58.60
CA SER A 866 -9.04 12.00 57.99
C SER A 866 -8.25 12.87 58.96
N THR A 867 -6.92 12.86 58.87
CA THR A 867 -6.05 13.68 59.74
C THR A 867 -6.43 15.17 59.68
N ALA A 868 -6.80 15.66 58.49
CA ALA A 868 -7.24 17.05 58.28
C ALA A 868 -8.58 17.39 58.96
N SER A 869 -9.52 16.45 59.05
CA SER A 869 -10.78 16.65 59.77
C SER A 869 -10.63 16.65 61.30
N SER A 870 -9.49 16.16 61.79
CA SER A 870 -9.17 16.01 63.22
C SER A 870 -8.20 17.07 63.72
N VAL A 871 -8.23 18.29 63.16
CA VAL A 871 -7.49 19.46 63.68
C VAL A 871 -8.47 20.49 64.22
N VAL A 872 -8.11 21.15 65.32
CA VAL A 872 -8.79 22.33 65.86
C VAL A 872 -7.75 23.39 66.21
N PHE A 873 -8.07 24.66 65.92
CA PHE A 873 -7.21 25.77 66.30
C PHE A 873 -7.55 26.24 67.72
N VAL A 874 -6.53 26.33 68.59
CA VAL A 874 -6.66 26.77 69.98
C VAL A 874 -6.09 28.17 70.17
N TYR A 875 -6.96 29.10 70.55
CA TYR A 875 -6.60 30.48 70.88
C TYR A 875 -6.15 30.63 72.35
N PRO A 876 -5.28 31.61 72.65
CA PRO A 876 -4.91 31.93 74.03
C PRO A 876 -6.06 32.53 74.85
N SER A 877 -6.98 33.25 74.20
CA SER A 877 -8.17 33.86 74.81
C SER A 877 -9.30 33.96 73.79
N LYS A 878 -10.53 34.29 74.22
CA LYS A 878 -11.68 34.47 73.31
C LYS A 878 -11.32 35.48 72.20
N PRO A 879 -11.43 35.11 70.91
CA PRO A 879 -11.18 36.03 69.81
C PRO A 879 -12.26 37.12 69.75
N HIS A 880 -11.84 38.39 69.63
CA HIS A 880 -12.73 39.51 69.36
C HIS A 880 -12.96 39.58 67.84
N PHE A 881 -13.95 38.86 67.34
CA PHE A 881 -14.44 39.08 65.99
C PHE A 881 -15.22 40.40 65.98
N LYS A 882 -14.69 41.44 65.31
CA LYS A 882 -15.55 42.54 64.87
C LYS A 882 -16.50 41.91 63.85
N ALA A 883 -17.78 41.80 64.19
CA ALA A 883 -18.79 41.45 63.22
C ALA A 883 -18.87 42.62 62.24
N ASP A 884 -18.32 42.44 61.04
CA ASP A 884 -18.76 43.23 59.90
C ASP A 884 -20.15 42.70 59.54
N ASP A 885 -21.19 43.49 59.82
CA ASP A 885 -22.54 43.25 59.31
C ASP A 885 -22.49 43.35 57.78
N THR A 886 -22.53 42.20 57.10
CA THR A 886 -22.85 42.11 55.67
C THR A 886 -23.77 40.95 55.39
#